data_AF-A0A286P3X5-F1
#
_entry.id   AF-A0A286P3X5-F1
#
_cell.length_a   1.000
_cell.length_b   1.000
_cell.length_c   1.000
_cell.angle_alpha   90.00
_cell.angle_beta   90.00
_cell.angle_gamma   90.00
#
_symmetry.space_group_name_H-M   'P 1'
#
loop_
_entity.id
_entity.type
_entity.pdbx_description
1 polymer ?
#
loop_
_entity_poly.entity_id
_entity_poly.type
_entity_poly.pdbx_seq_one_letter_code
_entity_poly.pdbx_strand_id
1 'polypeptide(L)'
;MLLMLGGTIAFLVLTDTENSRSELVTGHGDVETLKKVYGRWKSAYEAGGGDRVLTIPLAYSRALSKELSRARGRMQLDLLEGWVTVEIGGLDDGDYSVWVVDHKTGWHPAAKKDSPDTRFLLGRLAPGGEGKAVLKTRLDGLAMSGFTLDLVAVAKADLDPEEGGVLFGTPSFMQRLYYGDKPWAVARVGELQYPHREDGVSMARPFEFMLPKVAHAGTRGRNDIDAVLGAAVARGREIFLNETFRGNGRTCATCHRPDNNHTIDPRYILKLPKNDPLFVAEYNRALSDLEKPQLLRQLGLVVANVDGFDQPGVLRSVPHTLALATSIGTETLEDGGEFEDDKAFANAVGWSGDGAPGDGSLRLFAQGAIAQHMPRTLNRVPGVDFRFATEQELDALVAYMLSLGRSEDIVLADLTFTSPLVERGKQLFDTKENPVDGNGQPIFGQTANCNGCHENAGANSSTTKKNPTRDSGVENMRDQPARLVDASVPYDGGFGKGERYARIDCGPDYDQPCNGDGRFNTPSLVEAADTAPFFHNNSVSTIEEAVAYYNTDAFNLSPGSLTSSGKNRQVKLDSSQVVAVAMFLRTLNALENIRSSNHMDRQAMSLSDRRAEDIIRMAAADTEDAIEVLTEGTLIVYSDALDYLNKALKLEQQAASGRGRGQRDLLLTKAVQLKEKARDAMVIGWRDESYTPVPGFPPGKGRKSHFKENGRDAMVFGRREVPSIPVPGFPPGKWQKSH
;
A
#
# COMPACT_ATOMS: atom_id res chain seq x y z
N MET A 1 48.36 -56.91 -32.36
CA MET A 1 48.34 -56.18 -33.64
C MET A 1 47.49 -54.93 -33.41
N LEU A 2 48.11 -53.75 -33.58
CA LEU A 2 47.53 -52.41 -33.67
C LEU A 2 46.24 -52.38 -34.53
N LEU A 3 45.29 -51.43 -34.50
CA LEU A 3 44.88 -50.26 -33.70
C LEU A 3 43.72 -49.64 -34.53
N MET A 4 42.62 -49.17 -33.93
CA MET A 4 41.82 -48.00 -34.38
C MET A 4 40.52 -47.87 -33.56
N LEU A 5 40.21 -46.61 -33.24
CA LEU A 5 39.28 -46.13 -32.24
C LEU A 5 37.81 -46.14 -32.70
N GLY A 6 36.91 -46.37 -31.75
CA GLY A 6 35.49 -46.05 -31.85
C GLY A 6 34.96 -45.75 -30.45
N GLY A 7 34.92 -44.48 -30.07
CA GLY A 7 34.36 -44.03 -28.79
C GLY A 7 32.84 -44.00 -28.84
N THR A 8 32.18 -44.78 -27.98
CA THR A 8 30.77 -44.61 -27.64
C THR A 8 30.67 -43.77 -26.37
N ILE A 9 30.21 -42.53 -26.52
CA ILE A 9 29.79 -41.66 -25.42
C ILE A 9 28.51 -42.26 -24.83
N ALA A 10 28.58 -42.73 -23.60
CA ALA A 10 27.40 -43.07 -22.80
C ALA A 10 26.70 -41.76 -22.42
N PHE A 11 25.53 -41.51 -23.02
CA PHE A 11 24.60 -40.49 -22.56
C PHE A 11 24.06 -40.93 -21.19
N LEU A 12 24.61 -40.36 -20.12
CA LEU A 12 23.96 -40.34 -18.82
C LEU A 12 22.72 -39.43 -18.95
N VAL A 13 21.56 -40.05 -19.13
CA VAL A 13 20.28 -39.40 -18.89
C VAL A 13 20.16 -39.24 -17.37
N LEU A 14 20.57 -38.07 -16.86
CA LEU A 14 20.11 -37.59 -15.56
C LEU A 14 18.62 -37.31 -15.71
N THR A 15 17.80 -38.29 -15.36
CA THR A 15 16.38 -38.08 -15.07
C THR A 15 16.30 -37.19 -13.85
N ASP A 16 16.14 -35.90 -14.08
CA ASP A 16 15.83 -34.93 -13.03
C ASP A 16 14.46 -35.32 -12.46
N THR A 17 14.50 -35.76 -11.21
CA THR A 17 13.40 -36.35 -10.47
C THR A 17 12.27 -35.36 -10.21
N GLU A 18 11.04 -35.88 -10.24
CA GLU A 18 9.75 -35.27 -9.89
C GLU A 18 9.66 -34.69 -8.45
N ASN A 19 10.57 -33.79 -8.04
CA ASN A 19 10.60 -33.27 -6.67
C ASN A 19 10.66 -31.74 -6.55
N SER A 20 10.28 -31.00 -7.59
CA SER A 20 10.13 -29.54 -7.53
C SER A 20 8.64 -29.17 -7.54
N ARG A 21 7.90 -29.50 -6.47
CA ARG A 21 6.87 -28.54 -6.05
C ARG A 21 7.66 -27.31 -5.60
N SER A 22 7.75 -26.30 -6.45
CA SER A 22 8.42 -25.05 -6.13
C SER A 22 7.94 -24.57 -4.76
N GLU A 23 8.80 -24.64 -3.73
CA GLU A 23 8.47 -24.05 -2.43
C GLU A 23 8.14 -22.57 -2.69
N LEU A 24 6.96 -22.14 -2.28
CA LEU A 24 6.49 -20.78 -2.52
C LEU A 24 7.21 -19.85 -1.53
N VAL A 25 8.03 -18.94 -2.06
CA VAL A 25 8.79 -17.98 -1.25
C VAL A 25 8.08 -16.64 -1.35
N THR A 26 7.39 -16.23 -0.29
CA THR A 26 6.58 -15.00 -0.26
C THR A 26 7.27 -13.85 0.45
N GLY A 27 8.34 -14.09 1.21
CA GLY A 27 9.04 -13.04 1.98
C GLY A 27 8.08 -12.29 2.90
N HIS A 28 8.10 -10.96 2.85
CA HIS A 28 7.14 -10.08 3.53
C HIS A 28 5.67 -10.27 3.11
N GLY A 29 5.39 -10.95 2.00
CA GLY A 29 4.03 -11.25 1.58
C GLY A 29 3.38 -12.31 2.47
N ASP A 30 2.16 -12.02 2.94
CA ASP A 30 1.35 -12.92 3.75
C ASP A 30 0.07 -13.33 3.00
N VAL A 31 -0.04 -14.64 2.77
CA VAL A 31 -1.18 -15.27 2.08
C VAL A 31 -2.46 -15.10 2.89
N GLU A 32 -2.39 -15.18 4.22
CA GLU A 32 -3.54 -15.03 5.09
C GLU A 32 -4.03 -13.57 5.07
N THR A 33 -3.12 -12.60 5.04
CA THR A 33 -3.46 -11.19 4.82
C THR A 33 -4.26 -11.02 3.52
N LEU A 34 -3.73 -11.51 2.40
CA LEU A 34 -4.41 -11.36 1.10
C LEU A 34 -5.77 -12.06 1.07
N LYS A 35 -5.88 -13.23 1.71
CA LYS A 35 -7.14 -13.99 1.83
C LYS A 35 -8.22 -13.21 2.59
N LYS A 36 -7.88 -12.61 3.73
CA LYS A 36 -8.79 -11.75 4.51
C LYS A 36 -9.23 -10.53 3.69
N VAL A 37 -8.30 -9.90 3.00
CA VAL A 37 -8.58 -8.74 2.13
C VAL A 37 -9.55 -9.11 1.02
N TYR A 38 -9.30 -10.23 0.33
CA TYR A 38 -10.21 -10.74 -0.70
C TYR A 38 -11.60 -11.08 -0.15
N GLY A 39 -11.69 -11.72 1.02
CA GLY A 39 -12.97 -12.04 1.65
C GLY A 39 -13.83 -10.81 1.95
N ARG A 40 -13.22 -9.74 2.48
CA ARG A 40 -13.93 -8.47 2.74
C ARG A 40 -14.33 -7.78 1.45
N TRP A 41 -13.42 -7.71 0.47
CA TRP A 41 -13.72 -7.14 -0.84
C TRP A 41 -14.87 -7.87 -1.52
N LYS A 42 -14.86 -9.21 -1.52
CA LYS A 42 -15.89 -10.05 -2.13
C LYS A 42 -17.26 -9.76 -1.53
N SER A 43 -17.34 -9.71 -0.21
CA SER A 43 -18.60 -9.43 0.51
C SER A 43 -19.17 -8.05 0.13
N ALA A 44 -18.31 -7.02 0.06
CA ALA A 44 -18.73 -5.67 -0.36
C ALA A 44 -19.13 -5.62 -1.84
N TYR A 45 -18.39 -6.30 -2.71
CA TYR A 45 -18.64 -6.36 -4.14
C TYR A 45 -19.99 -7.02 -4.46
N GLU A 46 -20.30 -8.14 -3.81
CA GLU A 46 -21.59 -8.83 -3.96
C GLU A 46 -22.75 -7.99 -3.39
N ALA A 47 -22.57 -7.34 -2.23
CA ALA A 47 -23.57 -6.45 -1.65
C ALA A 47 -23.90 -5.25 -2.56
N GLY A 48 -22.92 -4.76 -3.33
CA GLY A 48 -23.10 -3.71 -4.33
C GLY A 48 -23.69 -4.17 -5.67
N GLY A 49 -24.09 -5.44 -5.81
CA GLY A 49 -24.59 -6.01 -7.07
C GLY A 49 -23.50 -6.25 -8.12
N GLY A 50 -22.22 -6.23 -7.71
CA GLY A 50 -21.07 -6.44 -8.58
C GLY A 50 -21.04 -7.84 -9.18
N ASP A 51 -21.66 -8.81 -8.52
CA ASP A 51 -21.86 -10.16 -9.05
C ASP A 51 -22.68 -10.15 -10.36
N ARG A 52 -23.54 -9.14 -10.57
CA ARG A 52 -24.36 -8.91 -11.79
C ARG A 52 -23.79 -7.88 -12.74
N VAL A 53 -23.35 -6.75 -12.22
CA VAL A 53 -22.89 -5.64 -13.05
C VAL A 53 -21.39 -5.45 -12.84
N LEU A 54 -20.60 -5.86 -13.84
CA LEU A 54 -19.18 -5.54 -13.86
C LEU A 54 -19.04 -4.04 -14.16
N THR A 55 -18.37 -3.31 -13.27
CA THR A 55 -18.03 -1.89 -13.48
C THR A 55 -16.52 -1.76 -13.64
N ILE A 56 -16.10 -1.06 -14.69
CA ILE A 56 -14.71 -0.74 -15.02
C ILE A 56 -14.58 0.78 -15.16
N PRO A 57 -13.86 1.48 -14.25
CA PRO A 57 -13.54 2.90 -14.41
C PRO A 57 -12.66 3.17 -15.63
N LEU A 58 -12.80 4.33 -16.26
CA LEU A 58 -12.06 4.76 -17.45
C LEU A 58 -11.46 6.15 -17.24
N ALA A 59 -10.15 6.29 -17.46
CA ALA A 59 -9.48 7.60 -17.37
C ALA A 59 -8.16 7.64 -18.18
N TYR A 60 -7.54 8.82 -18.25
CA TYR A 60 -6.31 9.07 -19.00
C TYR A 60 -5.11 8.29 -18.44
N SER A 61 -4.35 7.65 -19.33
CA SER A 61 -3.13 6.91 -18.99
C SER A 61 -1.89 7.53 -19.62
N ARG A 62 -0.92 8.00 -18.81
CA ARG A 62 0.38 8.49 -19.33
C ARG A 62 1.14 7.47 -20.17
N ALA A 63 0.89 6.19 -19.89
CA ALA A 63 1.55 5.07 -20.52
C ALA A 63 0.91 4.71 -21.87
N LEU A 64 -0.42 4.87 -21.98
CA LEU A 64 -1.23 4.25 -23.03
C LEU A 64 -1.90 5.28 -23.94
N SER A 65 -2.27 6.44 -23.39
CA SER A 65 -2.95 7.52 -24.10
C SER A 65 -1.98 8.29 -24.99
N LYS A 66 -2.48 8.71 -26.16
CA LYS A 66 -1.70 9.50 -27.13
C LYS A 66 -1.78 10.99 -26.90
N GLU A 67 -2.77 11.42 -26.15
CA GLU A 67 -2.97 12.80 -25.76
C GLU A 67 -3.43 12.87 -24.31
N LEU A 68 -3.05 13.97 -23.65
CA LEU A 68 -3.56 14.28 -22.33
C LEU A 68 -5.07 14.50 -22.41
N SER A 69 -5.83 13.82 -21.55
CA SER A 69 -7.26 14.04 -21.42
C SER A 69 -7.65 14.20 -19.97
N ARG A 70 -8.56 15.14 -19.71
CA ARG A 70 -9.20 15.33 -18.40
C ARG A 70 -10.49 14.52 -18.30
N ALA A 71 -10.90 13.86 -19.38
CA ALA A 71 -12.12 13.09 -19.42
C ALA A 71 -12.05 11.87 -18.51
N ARG A 72 -13.20 11.50 -17.96
CA ARG A 72 -13.34 10.32 -17.09
C ARG A 72 -14.69 9.69 -17.28
N GLY A 73 -14.76 8.39 -17.06
CA GLY A 73 -15.99 7.64 -17.24
C GLY A 73 -15.93 6.27 -16.62
N ARG A 74 -16.90 5.46 -17.01
CA ARG A 74 -16.96 4.04 -16.64
C ARG A 74 -17.65 3.24 -17.72
N MET A 75 -17.26 1.98 -17.83
CA MET A 75 -18.04 0.95 -18.50
C MET A 75 -18.76 0.11 -17.47
N GLN A 76 -20.03 -0.21 -17.72
CA GLN A 76 -20.81 -1.18 -16.99
C GLN A 76 -21.28 -2.28 -17.94
N LEU A 77 -21.10 -3.54 -17.53
CA LEU A 77 -21.56 -4.73 -18.26
C LEU A 77 -22.52 -5.52 -17.36
N ASP A 78 -23.79 -5.62 -17.77
CA ASP A 78 -24.75 -6.57 -17.17
C ASP A 78 -24.40 -7.98 -17.68
N LEU A 79 -23.90 -8.83 -16.77
CA LEU A 79 -23.42 -10.17 -17.08
C LEU A 79 -24.54 -11.16 -17.46
N LEU A 80 -25.79 -10.83 -17.15
CA LEU A 80 -26.96 -11.63 -17.49
C LEU A 80 -27.48 -11.29 -18.88
N GLU A 81 -27.66 -10.00 -19.16
CA GLU A 81 -28.33 -9.53 -20.37
C GLU A 81 -27.37 -9.18 -21.50
N GLY A 82 -26.09 -8.92 -21.20
CA GLY A 82 -25.05 -8.51 -22.13
C GLY A 82 -25.10 -7.03 -22.49
N TRP A 83 -25.87 -6.22 -21.76
CA TRP A 83 -25.91 -4.77 -21.96
C TRP A 83 -24.61 -4.14 -21.47
N VAL A 84 -23.99 -3.37 -22.37
CA VAL A 84 -22.85 -2.52 -22.06
C VAL A 84 -23.30 -1.07 -22.11
N THR A 85 -23.01 -0.34 -21.04
CA THR A 85 -23.18 1.12 -20.96
C THR A 85 -21.82 1.74 -20.68
N VAL A 86 -21.41 2.70 -21.50
CA VAL A 86 -20.23 3.54 -21.26
C VAL A 86 -20.70 4.97 -21.11
N GLU A 87 -20.29 5.63 -20.03
CA GLU A 87 -20.61 7.02 -19.75
C GLU A 87 -19.32 7.78 -19.44
N ILE A 88 -19.07 8.88 -20.13
CA ILE A 88 -17.83 9.66 -20.04
C ILE A 88 -18.17 11.14 -19.97
N GLY A 89 -17.63 11.86 -18.98
CA GLY A 89 -17.68 13.31 -18.90
C GLY A 89 -16.33 13.95 -19.26
N GLY A 90 -16.37 15.17 -19.80
CA GLY A 90 -15.18 16.01 -20.00
C GLY A 90 -14.28 15.62 -21.18
N LEU A 91 -14.82 14.92 -22.19
CA LEU A 91 -14.13 14.74 -23.47
C LEU A 91 -14.07 16.06 -24.24
N ASP A 92 -12.95 16.30 -24.92
CA ASP A 92 -12.82 17.43 -25.84
C ASP A 92 -13.71 17.21 -27.07
N ASP A 93 -14.04 18.29 -27.79
CA ASP A 93 -14.87 18.23 -28.99
C ASP A 93 -14.29 17.26 -30.03
N GLY A 94 -15.07 16.25 -30.41
CA GLY A 94 -14.67 15.24 -31.38
C GLY A 94 -15.52 13.98 -31.30
N ASP A 95 -15.34 13.10 -32.28
CA ASP A 95 -15.96 11.78 -32.28
C ASP A 95 -15.02 10.76 -31.63
N TYR A 96 -15.59 9.86 -30.81
CA TYR A 96 -14.84 8.84 -30.08
C TYR A 96 -15.51 7.48 -30.20
N SER A 97 -14.70 6.43 -30.15
CA SER A 97 -15.11 5.03 -30.23
C SER A 97 -14.66 4.24 -29.02
N VAL A 98 -15.50 3.29 -28.57
CA VAL A 98 -15.22 2.41 -27.44
C VAL A 98 -14.81 1.04 -27.94
N TRP A 99 -13.73 0.52 -27.37
CA TRP A 99 -13.14 -0.77 -27.69
C TRP A 99 -13.01 -1.65 -26.46
N VAL A 100 -13.18 -2.95 -26.63
CA VAL A 100 -12.75 -3.97 -25.67
C VAL A 100 -11.61 -4.79 -26.26
N VAL A 101 -10.63 -5.12 -25.43
CA VAL A 101 -9.38 -5.78 -25.85
C VAL A 101 -9.13 -7.02 -25.00
N ASP A 102 -8.81 -8.12 -25.68
CA ASP A 102 -8.26 -9.37 -25.13
C ASP A 102 -6.76 -9.37 -25.39
N HIS A 103 -6.00 -9.32 -24.31
CA HIS A 103 -4.60 -8.89 -24.32
C HIS A 103 -3.68 -10.03 -23.90
N LYS A 104 -3.55 -11.04 -24.76
CA LYS A 104 -2.77 -12.26 -24.44
C LYS A 104 -1.26 -12.05 -24.33
N THR A 105 -0.71 -10.94 -24.83
CA THR A 105 0.75 -10.74 -24.95
C THR A 105 1.34 -9.47 -24.31
N GLY A 106 0.53 -8.66 -23.61
CA GLY A 106 0.93 -7.37 -23.04
C GLY A 106 0.99 -6.21 -24.05
N TRP A 107 0.92 -4.96 -23.55
CA TRP A 107 0.88 -3.76 -24.39
C TRP A 107 2.13 -3.65 -25.28
N HIS A 108 1.92 -3.77 -26.59
CA HIS A 108 2.90 -3.86 -27.69
C HIS A 108 3.52 -5.25 -27.94
N PRO A 109 3.75 -5.61 -29.22
CA PRO A 109 4.23 -6.92 -29.58
C PRO A 109 5.63 -7.14 -28.98
N ALA A 110 5.69 -8.00 -27.98
CA ALA A 110 6.93 -8.58 -27.49
C ALA A 110 7.53 -9.50 -28.57
N ALA A 111 7.95 -8.96 -29.71
CA ALA A 111 8.78 -9.60 -30.75
C ALA A 111 8.45 -11.07 -31.14
N LYS A 112 7.25 -11.56 -30.84
CA LYS A 112 6.75 -12.88 -31.27
C LYS A 112 5.42 -12.68 -31.96
N LYS A 113 5.44 -13.01 -33.25
CA LYS A 113 4.42 -12.79 -34.26
C LYS A 113 3.19 -13.71 -34.13
N ASP A 114 3.05 -14.41 -33.00
CA ASP A 114 2.26 -15.66 -32.99
C ASP A 114 0.87 -15.55 -32.32
N SER A 115 0.47 -14.37 -31.81
CA SER A 115 -0.94 -14.10 -31.43
C SER A 115 -1.18 -12.57 -31.32
N PRO A 116 -1.76 -11.90 -32.32
CA PRO A 116 -2.17 -10.51 -32.18
C PRO A 116 -3.28 -10.36 -31.11
N ASP A 117 -3.28 -9.24 -30.38
CA ASP A 117 -4.37 -8.93 -29.45
C ASP A 117 -5.70 -8.89 -30.21
N THR A 118 -6.76 -9.45 -29.62
CA THR A 118 -8.09 -9.41 -30.24
C THR A 118 -8.83 -8.18 -29.74
N ARG A 119 -9.31 -7.33 -30.65
CA ARG A 119 -9.98 -6.07 -30.32
C ARG A 119 -11.36 -6.05 -30.95
N PHE A 120 -12.36 -5.63 -30.19
CA PHE A 120 -13.71 -5.45 -30.69
C PHE A 120 -14.16 -4.00 -30.50
N LEU A 121 -14.60 -3.38 -31.59
CA LEU A 121 -15.28 -2.09 -31.57
C LEU A 121 -16.70 -2.28 -31.05
N LEU A 122 -17.01 -1.68 -29.90
CA LEU A 122 -18.35 -1.72 -29.32
C LEU A 122 -19.30 -0.70 -29.97
N GLY A 123 -18.74 0.42 -30.44
CA GLY A 123 -19.50 1.48 -31.11
C GLY A 123 -18.92 2.87 -30.85
N ARG A 124 -19.59 3.88 -31.41
CA ARG A 124 -19.26 5.30 -31.22
C ARG A 124 -20.00 5.87 -30.01
N LEU A 125 -19.34 6.75 -29.27
CA LEU A 125 -19.98 7.54 -28.23
C LEU A 125 -20.90 8.58 -28.87
N ALA A 126 -22.08 8.76 -28.29
CA ALA A 126 -23.04 9.78 -28.69
C ALA A 126 -23.19 10.83 -27.59
N PRO A 127 -23.59 12.08 -27.90
CA PRO A 127 -23.93 13.06 -26.88
C PRO A 127 -25.05 12.54 -25.96
N GLY A 128 -24.82 12.62 -24.65
CA GLY A 128 -25.77 12.29 -23.59
C GLY A 128 -26.18 13.53 -22.79
N GLY A 129 -26.91 13.31 -21.68
CA GLY A 129 -27.29 14.38 -20.76
C GLY A 129 -26.11 14.92 -19.94
N GLU A 130 -26.24 16.15 -19.42
CA GLU A 130 -25.25 16.78 -18.51
C GLU A 130 -23.82 16.92 -19.08
N GLY A 131 -23.67 17.04 -20.41
CA GLY A 131 -22.36 17.16 -21.04
C GLY A 131 -21.53 15.86 -21.05
N LYS A 132 -22.19 14.71 -20.85
CA LYS A 132 -21.57 13.39 -20.94
C LYS A 132 -21.72 12.81 -22.33
N ALA A 133 -20.74 12.03 -22.78
CA ALA A 133 -20.82 11.16 -23.94
C ALA A 133 -21.20 9.74 -23.48
N VAL A 134 -22.12 9.08 -24.18
CA VAL A 134 -22.70 7.80 -23.78
C VAL A 134 -22.71 6.82 -24.95
N LEU A 135 -22.38 5.57 -24.68
CA LEU A 135 -22.63 4.43 -25.56
C LEU A 135 -23.48 3.41 -24.79
N LYS A 136 -24.57 2.96 -25.39
CA LYS A 136 -25.35 1.81 -24.91
C LYS A 136 -25.47 0.80 -26.03
N THR A 137 -24.94 -0.39 -25.81
CA THR A 137 -24.94 -1.47 -26.81
C THR A 137 -25.13 -2.81 -26.14
N ARG A 138 -25.38 -3.86 -26.93
CA ARG A 138 -25.53 -5.22 -26.43
C ARG A 138 -24.50 -6.13 -27.07
N LEU A 139 -23.75 -6.87 -26.25
CA LEU A 139 -22.77 -7.82 -26.73
C LEU A 139 -23.47 -9.02 -27.38
N ASP A 140 -22.91 -9.47 -28.50
CA ASP A 140 -23.24 -10.77 -29.09
C ASP A 140 -22.36 -11.84 -28.43
N GLY A 141 -22.97 -12.64 -27.55
CA GLY A 141 -22.25 -13.69 -26.81
C GLY A 141 -21.61 -14.75 -27.70
N LEU A 142 -22.13 -14.98 -28.91
CA LEU A 142 -21.54 -15.91 -29.87
C LEU A 142 -20.29 -15.31 -30.51
N ALA A 143 -20.37 -14.03 -30.91
CA ALA A 143 -19.24 -13.29 -31.50
C ALA A 143 -18.11 -13.07 -30.49
N MET A 144 -18.44 -12.96 -29.20
CA MET A 144 -17.46 -12.82 -28.13
C MET A 144 -16.88 -14.16 -27.66
N SER A 145 -17.32 -15.31 -28.18
CA SER A 145 -16.87 -16.62 -27.68
C SER A 145 -15.34 -16.76 -27.69
N GLY A 146 -14.76 -17.06 -26.53
CA GLY A 146 -13.31 -17.20 -26.36
C GLY A 146 -12.54 -15.88 -26.17
N PHE A 147 -13.23 -14.74 -26.17
CA PHE A 147 -12.69 -13.44 -25.80
C PHE A 147 -12.57 -13.31 -24.28
N THR A 148 -11.47 -12.72 -23.82
CA THR A 148 -11.26 -12.32 -22.42
C THR A 148 -11.17 -10.80 -22.32
N LEU A 149 -11.99 -10.17 -21.50
CA LEU A 149 -11.98 -8.74 -21.27
C LEU A 149 -10.81 -8.35 -20.37
N ASP A 150 -9.69 -7.97 -20.96
CA ASP A 150 -8.52 -7.49 -20.21
C ASP A 150 -8.51 -5.97 -20.06
N LEU A 151 -9.01 -5.27 -21.09
CA LEU A 151 -8.93 -3.82 -21.18
C LEU A 151 -10.15 -3.25 -21.91
N VAL A 152 -10.58 -2.07 -21.45
CA VAL A 152 -11.50 -1.19 -22.14
C VAL A 152 -10.74 0.07 -22.55
N ALA A 153 -10.92 0.51 -23.80
CA ALA A 153 -10.28 1.69 -24.34
C ALA A 153 -11.28 2.62 -25.03
N VAL A 154 -11.03 3.92 -24.93
CA VAL A 154 -11.74 4.96 -25.67
C VAL A 154 -10.72 5.63 -26.57
N ALA A 155 -10.96 5.66 -27.86
CA ALA A 155 -10.06 6.23 -28.86
C ALA A 155 -10.79 7.27 -29.71
N LYS A 156 -10.05 8.19 -30.35
CA LYS A 156 -10.63 9.04 -31.40
C LYS A 156 -11.29 8.16 -32.48
N ALA A 157 -12.39 8.64 -33.05
CA ALA A 157 -13.10 7.91 -34.06
C ALA A 157 -12.20 7.53 -35.23
N ASP A 158 -12.44 6.34 -35.78
CA ASP A 158 -11.74 5.76 -36.91
C ASP A 158 -10.25 5.44 -36.67
N LEU A 159 -9.74 5.65 -35.45
CA LEU A 159 -8.46 5.15 -34.97
C LEU A 159 -8.65 3.97 -34.03
N ASP A 160 -7.69 3.05 -34.06
CA ASP A 160 -7.62 2.00 -33.06
C ASP A 160 -7.01 2.54 -31.73
N PRO A 161 -7.14 1.80 -30.61
CA PRO A 161 -6.58 2.23 -29.33
C PRO A 161 -5.05 2.43 -29.30
N GLU A 162 -4.28 1.79 -30.17
CA GLU A 162 -2.82 1.96 -30.24
C GLU A 162 -2.43 3.24 -30.95
N GLU A 163 -3.23 3.73 -31.89
CA GLU A 163 -2.98 4.96 -32.64
C GLU A 163 -3.66 6.18 -32.05
N GLY A 164 -4.86 6.01 -31.48
CA GLY A 164 -5.73 7.12 -31.08
C GLY A 164 -6.33 6.99 -29.68
N GLY A 165 -5.82 6.10 -28.84
CA GLY A 165 -6.33 5.89 -27.49
C GLY A 165 -6.22 7.11 -26.58
N VAL A 166 -7.28 7.37 -25.82
CA VAL A 166 -7.47 8.54 -24.95
C VAL A 166 -7.73 8.12 -23.51
N LEU A 167 -8.66 7.19 -23.28
CA LEU A 167 -9.00 6.70 -21.93
C LEU A 167 -8.90 5.17 -21.85
N PHE A 168 -8.52 4.66 -20.70
CA PHE A 168 -8.30 3.23 -20.46
C PHE A 168 -8.81 2.80 -19.08
N GLY A 169 -9.20 1.53 -19.00
CA GLY A 169 -9.59 0.87 -17.75
C GLY A 169 -9.50 -0.65 -17.86
N THR A 170 -9.40 -1.34 -16.72
CA THR A 170 -9.20 -2.79 -16.67
C THR A 170 -9.94 -3.42 -15.48
N PRO A 171 -10.37 -4.69 -15.56
CA PRO A 171 -10.85 -5.40 -14.37
C PRO A 171 -9.75 -5.49 -13.31
N SER A 172 -10.12 -5.21 -12.06
CA SER A 172 -9.18 -5.27 -10.93
C SER A 172 -8.71 -6.70 -10.65
N PHE A 173 -7.58 -6.84 -9.95
CA PHE A 173 -7.09 -8.14 -9.49
C PHE A 173 -8.16 -8.91 -8.69
N MET A 174 -8.91 -8.20 -7.84
CA MET A 174 -9.95 -8.83 -7.02
C MET A 174 -11.15 -9.32 -7.87
N GLN A 175 -11.54 -8.56 -8.91
CA GLN A 175 -12.54 -9.03 -9.88
C GLN A 175 -12.04 -10.28 -10.62
N ARG A 176 -10.78 -10.28 -11.08
CA ARG A 176 -10.13 -11.43 -11.75
C ARG A 176 -10.12 -12.68 -10.87
N LEU A 177 -9.80 -12.52 -9.58
CA LEU A 177 -9.81 -13.61 -8.61
C LEU A 177 -11.23 -14.15 -8.37
N TYR A 178 -12.20 -13.25 -8.21
CA TYR A 178 -13.60 -13.59 -7.98
C TYR A 178 -14.23 -14.43 -9.08
N TYR A 179 -14.01 -14.02 -10.33
CA TYR A 179 -14.54 -14.75 -11.48
C TYR A 179 -13.70 -15.99 -11.85
N GLY A 180 -12.46 -16.09 -11.35
CA GLY A 180 -11.63 -17.29 -11.43
C GLY A 180 -12.10 -18.44 -10.52
N ASP A 181 -12.63 -18.14 -9.33
CA ASP A 181 -13.00 -19.12 -8.28
C ASP A 181 -14.39 -19.76 -8.45
N LYS A 182 -15.21 -19.31 -9.43
CA LYS A 182 -16.55 -19.86 -9.65
C LYS A 182 -16.51 -21.20 -10.43
N PRO A 183 -17.13 -22.29 -9.93
CA PRO A 183 -17.16 -23.57 -10.64
C PRO A 183 -17.99 -23.46 -11.92
N TRP A 184 -17.35 -23.68 -13.07
CA TRP A 184 -17.99 -23.51 -14.37
C TRP A 184 -18.89 -24.70 -14.74
N ALA A 185 -20.19 -24.43 -14.93
CA ALA A 185 -21.00 -25.26 -15.81
C ALA A 185 -20.60 -24.89 -17.25
N VAL A 186 -19.82 -25.77 -17.91
CA VAL A 186 -19.59 -25.71 -19.35
C VAL A 186 -20.91 -26.06 -20.04
N ALA A 187 -21.85 -25.12 -20.06
CA ALA A 187 -22.99 -25.18 -20.97
C ALA A 187 -22.46 -24.77 -22.34
N ARG A 188 -22.10 -25.78 -23.15
CA ARG A 188 -21.94 -25.61 -24.58
C ARG A 188 -23.17 -24.88 -25.10
N VAL A 189 -22.96 -23.79 -25.84
CA VAL A 189 -24.01 -23.08 -26.56
C VAL A 189 -24.68 -24.09 -27.50
N GLY A 190 -25.87 -24.54 -27.12
CA GLY A 190 -26.63 -25.54 -27.86
C GLY A 190 -27.47 -26.45 -26.99
N GLU A 191 -28.37 -25.88 -26.16
CA GLU A 191 -29.70 -26.46 -25.87
C GLU A 191 -30.45 -25.50 -24.94
N LEU A 192 -31.36 -24.72 -25.53
CA LEU A 192 -32.38 -23.98 -24.81
C LEU A 192 -33.43 -24.97 -24.31
N GLN A 193 -33.51 -25.18 -22.99
CA GLN A 193 -34.76 -25.44 -22.29
C GLN A 193 -34.56 -25.20 -20.79
N TYR A 194 -35.07 -24.07 -20.30
CA TYR A 194 -35.18 -23.78 -18.88
C TYR A 194 -36.42 -24.48 -18.30
N PRO A 195 -36.26 -25.25 -17.22
CA PRO A 195 -37.22 -25.24 -16.14
C PRO A 195 -36.56 -24.78 -14.83
N HIS A 196 -37.26 -23.88 -14.14
CA HIS A 196 -36.94 -23.50 -12.77
C HIS A 196 -36.83 -24.72 -11.85
N ARG A 197 -35.82 -24.71 -10.96
CA ARG A 197 -35.90 -25.45 -9.70
C ARG A 197 -35.15 -24.73 -8.58
N GLU A 198 -35.85 -24.62 -7.46
CA GLU A 198 -35.34 -24.30 -6.13
C GLU A 198 -34.24 -25.32 -5.81
N ASP A 199 -32.98 -24.88 -5.69
CA ASP A 199 -31.88 -25.53 -4.96
C ASP A 199 -30.58 -24.79 -5.30
N GLY A 200 -30.31 -23.68 -4.60
CA GLY A 200 -28.99 -23.10 -4.25
C GLY A 200 -27.77 -23.08 -5.19
N VAL A 201 -27.86 -23.47 -6.46
CA VAL A 201 -26.73 -23.52 -7.41
C VAL A 201 -26.79 -22.28 -8.30
N SER A 202 -25.72 -21.48 -8.26
CA SER A 202 -25.55 -20.28 -9.09
C SER A 202 -25.71 -20.64 -10.58
N MET A 203 -26.72 -20.09 -11.26
CA MET A 203 -26.85 -20.22 -12.71
C MET A 203 -25.65 -19.54 -13.39
N ALA A 204 -24.96 -20.25 -14.28
CA ALA A 204 -23.90 -19.67 -15.09
C ALA A 204 -24.46 -18.50 -15.91
N ARG A 205 -23.88 -17.31 -15.75
CA ARG A 205 -24.38 -16.10 -16.45
C ARG A 205 -23.83 -16.08 -17.88
N PRO A 206 -24.63 -15.69 -18.90
CA PRO A 206 -24.26 -15.83 -20.31
C PRO A 206 -22.97 -15.13 -20.73
N PHE A 207 -22.52 -14.08 -20.03
CA PHE A 207 -21.31 -13.31 -20.36
C PHE A 207 -20.18 -13.45 -19.34
N GLU A 208 -20.33 -14.25 -18.28
CA GLU A 208 -19.26 -14.49 -17.29
C GLU A 208 -18.02 -15.15 -17.92
N PHE A 209 -18.16 -15.83 -19.07
CA PHE A 209 -17.04 -16.45 -19.76
C PHE A 209 -16.01 -15.43 -20.31
N MET A 210 -16.43 -14.17 -20.51
CA MET A 210 -15.56 -13.09 -20.98
C MET A 210 -14.66 -12.55 -19.87
N LEU A 211 -14.88 -12.94 -18.61
CA LEU A 211 -14.20 -12.32 -17.50
C LEU A 211 -12.80 -12.93 -17.31
N PRO A 212 -11.79 -12.10 -17.09
CA PRO A 212 -10.41 -12.56 -16.96
C PRO A 212 -10.22 -13.50 -15.78
N LYS A 213 -9.32 -14.46 -15.97
CA LYS A 213 -9.04 -15.55 -15.02
C LYS A 213 -7.59 -15.48 -14.59
N VAL A 214 -7.34 -15.67 -13.30
CA VAL A 214 -5.98 -15.89 -12.81
C VAL A 214 -5.53 -17.28 -13.26
N ALA A 215 -4.37 -17.39 -13.89
CA ALA A 215 -3.88 -18.66 -14.42
C ALA A 215 -3.54 -19.64 -13.28
N HIS A 216 -4.19 -20.81 -13.25
CA HIS A 216 -3.93 -21.87 -12.27
C HIS A 216 -2.98 -22.93 -12.84
N ALA A 217 -1.85 -23.14 -12.17
CA ALA A 217 -0.98 -24.27 -12.48
C ALA A 217 -1.58 -25.58 -11.92
N GLY A 218 -2.31 -26.31 -12.76
CA GLY A 218 -2.41 -27.79 -12.73
C GLY A 218 -2.82 -28.51 -11.43
N THR A 219 -3.38 -27.86 -10.42
CA THR A 219 -3.88 -28.56 -9.23
C THR A 219 -5.28 -29.11 -9.50
N ARG A 220 -5.33 -30.38 -9.93
CA ARG A 220 -6.56 -31.17 -9.90
C ARG A 220 -6.94 -31.45 -8.44
N GLY A 221 -7.64 -30.51 -7.83
CA GLY A 221 -8.19 -30.61 -6.49
C GLY A 221 -9.10 -29.40 -6.26
N ARG A 222 -10.30 -29.65 -5.75
CA ARG A 222 -11.30 -28.63 -5.39
C ARG A 222 -10.65 -27.50 -4.56
N ASN A 223 -10.72 -26.27 -5.05
CA ASN A 223 -10.60 -24.98 -4.35
C ASN A 223 -9.61 -24.89 -3.18
N ASP A 224 -8.30 -24.90 -3.45
CA ASP A 224 -7.32 -24.41 -2.46
C ASP A 224 -6.92 -22.97 -2.81
N ILE A 225 -7.75 -22.02 -2.35
CA ILE A 225 -7.50 -20.58 -2.53
C ILE A 225 -6.15 -20.18 -1.94
N ASP A 226 -5.67 -20.86 -0.89
CA ASP A 226 -4.39 -20.55 -0.25
C ASP A 226 -3.23 -20.91 -1.18
N ALA A 227 -3.32 -22.02 -1.91
CA ALA A 227 -2.34 -22.37 -2.95
C ALA A 227 -2.33 -21.38 -4.12
N VAL A 228 -3.50 -20.90 -4.55
CA VAL A 228 -3.62 -19.89 -5.63
C VAL A 228 -3.01 -18.56 -5.19
N LEU A 229 -3.41 -18.07 -4.02
CA LEU A 229 -2.91 -16.82 -3.46
C LEU A 229 -1.42 -16.91 -3.17
N GLY A 230 -0.94 -18.01 -2.58
CA GLY A 230 0.48 -18.24 -2.33
C GLY A 230 1.32 -18.23 -3.62
N ALA A 231 0.83 -18.85 -4.70
CA ALA A 231 1.50 -18.82 -5.99
C ALA A 231 1.53 -17.40 -6.59
N ALA A 232 0.42 -16.66 -6.51
CA ALA A 232 0.35 -15.27 -6.99
C ALA A 232 1.29 -14.34 -6.21
N VAL A 233 1.31 -14.45 -4.88
CA VAL A 233 2.20 -13.66 -4.00
C VAL A 233 3.66 -13.99 -4.28
N ALA A 234 4.03 -15.27 -4.36
CA ALA A 234 5.41 -15.67 -4.65
C ALA A 234 5.88 -15.20 -6.04
N ARG A 235 5.01 -15.32 -7.06
CA ARG A 235 5.30 -14.79 -8.41
C ARG A 235 5.41 -13.27 -8.41
N GLY A 236 4.54 -12.58 -7.68
CA GLY A 236 4.54 -11.14 -7.55
C GLY A 236 5.83 -10.63 -6.92
N ARG A 237 6.28 -11.28 -5.85
CA ARG A 237 7.58 -11.03 -5.23
C ARG A 237 8.71 -11.20 -6.25
N GLU A 238 8.73 -12.30 -6.99
CA GLU A 238 9.79 -12.54 -7.99
C GLU A 238 9.87 -11.40 -9.02
N ILE A 239 8.73 -10.96 -9.55
CA ILE A 239 8.65 -9.84 -10.50
C ILE A 239 9.11 -8.55 -9.84
N PHE A 240 8.60 -8.23 -8.65
CA PHE A 240 8.93 -7.03 -7.90
C PHE A 240 10.43 -6.87 -7.65
N LEU A 241 11.11 -7.99 -7.36
CA LEU A 241 12.54 -8.01 -7.08
C LEU A 241 13.40 -8.01 -8.35
N ASN A 242 13.01 -8.77 -9.38
CA ASN A 242 13.94 -9.16 -10.45
C ASN A 242 13.53 -8.70 -11.86
N GLU A 243 12.28 -8.31 -12.10
CA GLU A 243 11.86 -7.93 -13.45
C GLU A 243 12.26 -6.49 -13.74
N THR A 244 13.00 -6.31 -14.84
CA THR A 244 13.52 -5.02 -15.30
C THR A 244 12.66 -4.41 -16.41
N PHE A 245 11.67 -5.16 -16.89
CA PHE A 245 10.75 -4.79 -17.95
C PHE A 245 11.48 -4.33 -19.21
N ARG A 246 12.59 -5.02 -19.55
CA ARG A 246 13.50 -4.67 -20.66
C ARG A 246 14.00 -3.22 -20.57
N GLY A 247 14.02 -2.64 -19.38
CA GLY A 247 14.37 -1.26 -19.11
C GLY A 247 15.85 -1.01 -18.92
N ASN A 248 16.14 -0.04 -18.05
CA ASN A 248 17.47 0.45 -17.68
C ASN A 248 18.18 -0.36 -16.58
N GLY A 249 17.60 -1.49 -16.16
CA GLY A 249 18.14 -2.35 -15.11
C GLY A 249 17.55 -2.13 -13.72
N ARG A 250 16.73 -1.08 -13.52
CA ARG A 250 15.93 -0.92 -12.30
C ARG A 250 14.82 -1.98 -12.24
N THR A 251 14.41 -2.32 -11.02
CA THR A 251 13.22 -3.11 -10.66
C THR A 251 12.40 -2.34 -9.63
N CYS A 252 11.22 -2.83 -9.23
CA CYS A 252 10.44 -2.17 -8.16
C CYS A 252 11.27 -2.07 -6.87
N ALA A 253 12.05 -3.11 -6.55
CA ALA A 253 12.94 -3.15 -5.40
C ALA A 253 14.11 -2.15 -5.46
N THR A 254 14.37 -1.50 -6.61
CA THR A 254 15.38 -0.44 -6.68
C THR A 254 15.03 0.80 -5.85
N CYS A 255 13.74 1.03 -5.57
CA CYS A 255 13.31 2.10 -4.67
C CYS A 255 12.52 1.56 -3.47
N HIS A 256 11.86 0.41 -3.61
CA HIS A 256 11.09 -0.21 -2.54
C HIS A 256 11.84 -1.42 -1.96
N ARG A 257 12.88 -1.17 -1.18
CA ARG A 257 13.81 -2.21 -0.69
C ARG A 257 13.16 -3.09 0.38
N PRO A 258 12.99 -4.41 0.16
CA PRO A 258 12.40 -5.28 1.17
C PRO A 258 13.23 -5.38 2.46
N ASP A 259 14.53 -5.14 2.38
CA ASP A 259 15.47 -5.09 3.51
C ASP A 259 15.55 -3.69 4.16
N ASN A 260 14.61 -2.80 3.82
CA ASN A 260 14.51 -1.43 4.33
C ASN A 260 13.05 -0.93 4.26
N ASN A 261 12.12 -1.72 4.82
CA ASN A 261 10.68 -1.40 4.94
C ASN A 261 9.99 -0.98 3.63
N HIS A 262 10.42 -1.55 2.51
CA HIS A 262 9.95 -1.23 1.15
C HIS A 262 10.06 0.26 0.80
N THR A 263 11.10 0.92 1.30
CA THR A 263 11.45 2.31 0.98
C THR A 263 12.97 2.51 0.86
N ILE A 264 13.43 3.74 0.64
CA ILE A 264 14.82 4.16 0.65
C ILE A 264 14.99 5.44 1.46
N ASP A 265 16.11 5.52 2.16
CA ASP A 265 16.53 6.69 2.91
C ASP A 265 18.03 7.01 2.63
N PRO A 266 18.52 8.21 2.99
CA PRO A 266 19.92 8.58 2.76
C PRO A 266 20.96 7.63 3.40
N ARG A 267 20.69 7.05 4.58
CA ARG A 267 21.60 6.11 5.25
C ARG A 267 21.66 4.80 4.49
N TYR A 268 20.54 4.29 3.99
CA TYR A 268 20.51 3.10 3.14
C TYR A 268 21.22 3.36 1.80
N ILE A 269 20.91 4.48 1.13
CA ILE A 269 21.49 4.87 -0.16
C ILE A 269 23.02 4.98 -0.09
N LEU A 270 23.58 5.44 1.03
CA LEU A 270 25.03 5.54 1.25
C LEU A 270 25.75 4.19 1.20
N LYS A 271 25.07 3.10 1.56
CA LYS A 271 25.63 1.74 1.59
C LYS A 271 25.68 1.09 0.20
N LEU A 272 24.95 1.64 -0.77
CA LEU A 272 24.81 1.06 -2.10
C LEU A 272 26.05 1.28 -2.98
N PRO A 273 26.42 0.29 -3.82
CA PRO A 273 27.55 0.43 -4.72
C PRO A 273 27.27 1.48 -5.80
N LYS A 274 28.31 2.14 -6.31
CA LYS A 274 28.15 3.23 -7.30
C LYS A 274 27.49 2.80 -8.61
N ASN A 275 27.52 1.51 -8.94
CA ASN A 275 26.89 0.92 -10.12
C ASN A 275 25.49 0.35 -9.85
N ASP A 276 24.92 0.55 -8.66
CA ASP A 276 23.53 0.18 -8.38
C ASP A 276 22.58 0.85 -9.42
N PRO A 277 21.56 0.14 -9.94
CA PRO A 277 20.58 0.72 -10.86
C PRO A 277 19.85 1.97 -10.32
N LEU A 278 19.81 2.17 -8.99
CA LEU A 278 19.32 3.40 -8.40
C LEU A 278 20.08 4.63 -8.93
N PHE A 279 21.37 4.48 -9.23
CA PHE A 279 22.24 5.57 -9.69
C PHE A 279 22.42 5.62 -11.21
N VAL A 280 21.52 5.00 -11.98
CA VAL A 280 21.65 4.93 -13.44
C VAL A 280 21.80 6.30 -14.12
N ALA A 281 21.20 7.36 -13.55
CA ALA A 281 21.36 8.74 -14.02
C ALA A 281 22.80 9.28 -13.89
N GLU A 282 23.61 8.75 -12.97
CA GLU A 282 25.00 9.20 -12.74
C GLU A 282 25.97 8.66 -13.79
N TYR A 283 25.66 7.52 -14.43
CA TYR A 283 26.59 6.84 -15.35
C TYR A 283 26.03 6.54 -16.74
N ASN A 284 24.71 6.65 -16.96
CA ASN A 284 24.11 6.55 -18.28
C ASN A 284 23.72 7.94 -18.80
N ARG A 285 24.46 8.43 -19.81
CA ARG A 285 24.23 9.74 -20.42
C ARG A 285 22.82 9.92 -21.01
N ALA A 286 22.18 8.85 -21.49
CA ALA A 286 20.82 8.93 -22.04
C ALA A 286 19.74 9.14 -20.95
N LEU A 287 20.13 9.07 -19.68
CA LEU A 287 19.26 9.13 -18.50
C LEU A 287 19.77 10.15 -17.47
N SER A 288 20.62 11.10 -17.85
CA SER A 288 21.19 12.08 -16.90
C SER A 288 20.13 12.87 -16.13
N ASP A 289 18.98 13.10 -16.76
CA ASP A 289 17.88 13.88 -16.20
C ASP A 289 16.73 12.98 -15.71
N LEU A 290 16.96 11.67 -15.60
CA LEU A 290 15.97 10.73 -15.03
C LEU A 290 15.76 11.00 -13.54
N GLU A 291 16.83 11.38 -12.83
CA GLU A 291 16.83 11.75 -11.43
C GLU A 291 17.72 12.97 -11.21
N LYS A 292 17.63 13.60 -10.03
CA LYS A 292 18.60 14.61 -9.57
C LYS A 292 19.57 13.95 -8.57
N PRO A 293 20.81 13.57 -8.96
CA PRO A 293 21.68 12.74 -8.12
C PRO A 293 21.95 13.31 -6.73
N GLN A 294 22.13 14.62 -6.61
CA GLN A 294 22.39 15.25 -5.31
C GLN A 294 21.19 15.11 -4.35
N LEU A 295 19.96 15.35 -4.84
CA LEU A 295 18.74 15.23 -4.03
C LEU A 295 18.44 13.77 -3.69
N LEU A 296 18.66 12.84 -4.64
CA LEU A 296 18.53 11.41 -4.38
C LEU A 296 19.51 10.94 -3.29
N ARG A 297 20.80 11.31 -3.41
CA ARG A 297 21.85 10.89 -2.48
C ARG A 297 21.70 11.48 -1.08
N GLN A 298 21.33 12.76 -0.98
CA GLN A 298 21.31 13.49 0.29
C GLN A 298 19.97 13.38 1.00
N LEU A 299 18.86 13.32 0.25
CA LEU A 299 17.50 13.43 0.79
C LEU A 299 16.62 12.23 0.45
N GLY A 300 17.06 11.26 -0.35
CA GLY A 300 16.23 10.11 -0.73
C GLY A 300 15.05 10.49 -1.64
N LEU A 301 15.13 11.62 -2.35
CA LEU A 301 14.07 12.11 -3.22
C LEU A 301 14.24 11.63 -4.66
N VAL A 302 13.14 11.19 -5.26
CA VAL A 302 13.05 10.76 -6.66
C VAL A 302 12.21 11.76 -7.47
N VAL A 303 12.53 11.88 -8.77
CA VAL A 303 11.78 12.72 -9.70
C VAL A 303 10.46 12.04 -10.04
N ALA A 304 9.36 12.77 -9.86
CA ALA A 304 8.01 12.36 -10.23
C ALA A 304 7.42 13.36 -11.25
N ASN A 305 7.22 12.92 -12.49
CA ASN A 305 6.58 13.74 -13.54
C ASN A 305 5.06 13.67 -13.44
N VAL A 306 4.50 14.21 -12.35
CA VAL A 306 3.06 14.12 -12.04
C VAL A 306 2.16 14.93 -12.99
N ASP A 307 2.70 15.93 -13.68
CA ASP A 307 1.95 16.70 -14.69
C ASP A 307 2.13 16.20 -16.12
N GLY A 308 3.02 15.23 -16.35
CA GLY A 308 3.40 14.79 -17.70
C GLY A 308 4.90 14.88 -17.93
N PHE A 309 5.40 14.15 -18.93
CA PHE A 309 6.83 14.13 -19.26
C PHE A 309 7.32 15.37 -20.02
N ASP A 310 6.39 16.18 -20.52
CA ASP A 310 6.61 17.48 -21.14
C ASP A 310 6.73 18.62 -20.13
N GLN A 311 6.37 18.36 -18.86
CA GLN A 311 6.48 19.31 -17.75
C GLN A 311 7.65 18.92 -16.82
N PRO A 312 8.26 19.91 -16.12
CA PRO A 312 9.23 19.61 -15.06
C PRO A 312 8.63 18.70 -13.99
N GLY A 313 9.40 17.70 -13.57
CA GLY A 313 8.99 16.82 -12.46
C GLY A 313 9.13 17.51 -11.11
N VAL A 314 8.30 17.09 -10.15
CA VAL A 314 8.46 17.40 -8.73
C VAL A 314 9.36 16.35 -8.07
N LEU A 315 9.80 16.60 -6.83
CA LEU A 315 10.62 15.68 -6.07
C LEU A 315 9.80 15.10 -4.93
N ARG A 316 9.66 13.77 -4.92
CA ARG A 316 8.91 13.05 -3.88
C ARG A 316 9.77 12.03 -3.18
N SER A 317 9.51 11.80 -1.91
CA SER A 317 10.00 10.67 -1.15
C SER A 317 9.34 9.37 -1.65
N VAL A 318 10.00 8.24 -1.40
CA VAL A 318 9.45 6.94 -1.77
C VAL A 318 8.58 6.44 -0.60
N PRO A 319 7.25 6.35 -0.74
CA PRO A 319 6.42 5.80 0.33
C PRO A 319 6.66 4.29 0.47
N HIS A 320 6.60 3.77 1.69
CA HIS A 320 6.59 2.32 1.90
C HIS A 320 5.37 1.67 1.22
N THR A 321 5.47 0.40 0.83
CA THR A 321 4.34 -0.36 0.26
C THR A 321 3.67 -1.29 1.27
N LEU A 322 4.04 -1.19 2.55
CA LEU A 322 3.42 -1.95 3.64
C LEU A 322 1.97 -1.50 3.88
N ALA A 323 1.10 -2.46 4.23
CA ALA A 323 -0.29 -2.24 4.64
C ALA A 323 -1.18 -1.50 3.62
N LEU A 324 -0.85 -1.54 2.32
CA LEU A 324 -1.69 -0.93 1.28
C LEU A 324 -3.14 -1.43 1.33
N ALA A 325 -3.35 -2.69 1.70
CA ALA A 325 -4.67 -3.29 1.78
C ALA A 325 -5.63 -2.60 2.76
N THR A 326 -5.12 -1.79 3.70
CA THR A 326 -5.93 -1.05 4.67
C THR A 326 -5.97 0.44 4.38
N SER A 327 -5.04 0.96 3.58
CA SER A 327 -4.88 2.40 3.29
C SER A 327 -5.30 2.82 1.88
N ILE A 328 -5.57 1.87 0.98
CA ILE A 328 -5.77 2.19 -0.44
C ILE A 328 -7.18 2.64 -0.82
N GLY A 329 -8.14 2.57 0.11
CA GLY A 329 -9.52 2.97 -0.16
C GLY A 329 -9.65 4.49 -0.26
N THR A 330 -10.12 5.00 -1.40
CA THR A 330 -10.32 6.44 -1.62
C THR A 330 -11.56 6.95 -0.88
N GLU A 331 -11.45 8.10 -0.20
CA GLU A 331 -12.58 8.83 0.40
C GLU A 331 -13.40 9.56 -0.67
N THR A 332 -14.68 9.22 -0.83
CA THR A 332 -15.58 9.87 -1.79
C THR A 332 -16.65 10.71 -1.09
N LEU A 333 -17.37 11.57 -1.82
CA LEU A 333 -18.53 12.29 -1.25
C LEU A 333 -19.60 11.35 -0.68
N GLU A 334 -19.75 10.13 -1.23
CA GLU A 334 -20.72 9.14 -0.72
C GLU A 334 -20.31 8.60 0.65
N ASP A 335 -19.01 8.55 0.93
CA ASP A 335 -18.47 8.18 2.24
C ASP A 335 -18.53 9.35 3.26
N GLY A 336 -18.93 10.55 2.82
CA GLY A 336 -18.87 11.80 3.59
C GLY A 336 -17.55 12.56 3.42
N GLY A 337 -16.81 12.29 2.35
CA GLY A 337 -15.63 13.03 1.92
C GLY A 337 -15.91 14.45 1.46
N GLU A 338 -14.84 15.20 1.21
CA GLU A 338 -14.90 16.65 0.93
C GLU A 338 -14.82 16.96 -0.58
N PHE A 339 -14.14 16.14 -1.37
CA PHE A 339 -13.77 16.47 -2.74
C PHE A 339 -14.41 15.52 -3.76
N GLU A 340 -15.20 16.06 -4.70
CA GLU A 340 -15.79 15.27 -5.81
C GLU A 340 -14.70 14.68 -6.71
N ASP A 341 -13.58 15.38 -6.86
CA ASP A 341 -12.45 14.95 -7.69
C ASP A 341 -11.78 13.66 -7.18
N ASP A 342 -11.99 13.26 -5.92
CA ASP A 342 -11.42 12.02 -5.35
C ASP A 342 -12.10 10.76 -5.93
N LYS A 343 -13.35 10.86 -6.42
CA LYS A 343 -14.01 9.76 -7.16
C LYS A 343 -13.27 9.36 -8.43
N ALA A 344 -12.31 10.16 -8.87
CA ALA A 344 -11.54 9.91 -10.08
C ALA A 344 -10.55 8.75 -10.00
N PHE A 345 -10.17 8.31 -8.79
CA PHE A 345 -9.15 7.29 -8.61
C PHE A 345 -9.76 6.07 -7.95
N ALA A 346 -9.58 4.91 -8.57
CA ALA A 346 -9.99 3.64 -7.97
C ALA A 346 -9.31 3.42 -6.61
N ASN A 347 -8.09 3.94 -6.43
CA ASN A 347 -7.25 3.70 -5.27
C ASN A 347 -6.46 4.95 -4.84
N ALA A 348 -6.35 5.18 -3.53
CA ALA A 348 -5.49 6.20 -2.91
C ALA A 348 -4.03 5.71 -2.91
N VAL A 349 -3.35 5.79 -4.06
CA VAL A 349 -1.97 5.33 -4.25
C VAL A 349 -0.95 6.45 -4.32
N GLY A 350 0.27 6.17 -3.87
CA GLY A 350 1.33 7.18 -3.77
C GLY A 350 0.94 8.34 -2.86
N TRP A 351 1.63 9.47 -3.01
CA TRP A 351 1.42 10.64 -2.15
C TRP A 351 0.13 11.42 -2.41
N SER A 352 -0.52 11.27 -3.57
CA SER A 352 -1.71 12.09 -3.92
C SER A 352 -2.63 11.45 -4.95
N GLY A 353 -2.48 10.15 -5.27
CA GLY A 353 -3.29 9.45 -6.29
C GLY A 353 -2.95 9.79 -7.74
N ASP A 354 -2.37 10.96 -8.00
CA ASP A 354 -2.06 11.50 -9.33
C ASP A 354 -0.99 10.72 -10.14
N GLY A 355 -0.26 9.84 -9.45
CA GLY A 355 0.82 9.02 -10.00
C GLY A 355 0.31 7.80 -10.76
N ALA A 356 -0.92 7.36 -10.49
CA ALA A 356 -1.54 6.25 -11.20
C ALA A 356 -2.11 6.72 -12.56
N PRO A 357 -1.68 6.14 -13.68
CA PRO A 357 -2.33 6.34 -14.97
C PRO A 357 -3.68 5.60 -15.04
N GLY A 358 -4.46 5.90 -16.07
CA GLY A 358 -5.74 5.29 -16.36
C GLY A 358 -6.73 5.54 -15.23
N ASP A 359 -7.41 4.48 -14.79
CA ASP A 359 -8.41 4.48 -13.72
C ASP A 359 -7.90 4.79 -12.30
N GLY A 360 -6.61 5.10 -12.14
CA GLY A 360 -6.05 5.41 -10.83
C GLY A 360 -5.87 4.18 -9.93
N SER A 361 -5.94 2.96 -10.46
CA SER A 361 -5.77 1.73 -9.68
C SER A 361 -4.31 1.41 -9.35
N LEU A 362 -4.08 0.60 -8.31
CA LEU A 362 -2.77 0.03 -8.00
C LEU A 362 -2.17 -0.75 -9.18
N ARG A 363 -3.04 -1.38 -9.98
CA ARG A 363 -2.65 -2.13 -11.17
C ARG A 363 -2.03 -1.21 -12.21
N LEU A 364 -2.68 -0.09 -12.53
CA LEU A 364 -2.17 0.85 -13.51
C LEU A 364 -1.04 1.72 -12.94
N PHE A 365 -1.00 1.95 -11.62
CA PHE A 365 0.14 2.57 -10.94
C PHE A 365 1.45 1.87 -11.28
N ALA A 366 1.48 0.53 -11.27
CA ALA A 366 2.67 -0.24 -11.65
C ALA A 366 3.15 0.07 -13.09
N GLN A 367 2.23 0.20 -14.06
CA GLN A 367 2.60 0.58 -15.43
C GLN A 367 3.15 2.01 -15.51
N GLY A 368 2.57 2.94 -14.73
CA GLY A 368 3.06 4.31 -14.60
C GLY A 368 4.47 4.37 -14.03
N ALA A 369 4.74 3.59 -12.98
CA ALA A 369 6.06 3.50 -12.37
C ALA A 369 7.12 2.91 -13.32
N ILE A 370 6.76 1.88 -14.11
CA ILE A 370 7.64 1.32 -15.15
C ILE A 370 8.01 2.41 -16.17
N ALA A 371 7.02 3.13 -16.71
CA ALA A 371 7.25 4.18 -17.69
C ALA A 371 8.06 5.38 -17.12
N GLN A 372 7.81 5.75 -15.86
CA GLN A 372 8.51 6.83 -15.18
C GLN A 372 9.99 6.49 -14.92
N HIS A 373 10.27 5.33 -14.32
CA HIS A 373 11.55 5.05 -13.68
C HIS A 373 12.42 4.01 -14.39
N MET A 374 11.86 3.15 -15.24
CA MET A 374 12.61 2.07 -15.88
C MET A 374 13.01 2.27 -17.36
N PRO A 375 12.81 3.43 -18.02
CA PRO A 375 13.09 3.54 -19.45
C PRO A 375 14.60 3.57 -19.74
N ARG A 376 15.03 3.05 -20.89
CA ARG A 376 16.42 3.12 -21.37
C ARG A 376 16.85 4.51 -21.84
N THR A 377 15.91 5.33 -22.30
CA THR A 377 16.11 6.74 -22.66
C THR A 377 14.94 7.59 -22.16
N LEU A 378 15.13 8.91 -22.04
CA LEU A 378 14.06 9.82 -21.62
C LEU A 378 12.91 9.98 -22.64
N ASN A 379 13.03 9.41 -23.84
CA ASN A 379 11.93 9.36 -24.81
C ASN A 379 10.78 8.46 -24.35
N ARG A 380 11.06 7.49 -23.47
CA ARG A 380 10.06 6.62 -22.82
C ARG A 380 9.11 5.93 -23.80
N VAL A 381 9.63 5.43 -24.91
CA VAL A 381 8.84 4.75 -25.94
C VAL A 381 8.62 3.29 -25.55
N PRO A 382 7.37 2.85 -25.32
CA PRO A 382 7.07 1.44 -25.06
C PRO A 382 7.53 0.53 -26.21
N GLY A 383 8.01 -0.68 -25.88
CA GLY A 383 8.61 -1.63 -26.82
C GLY A 383 10.06 -1.32 -27.22
N VAL A 384 10.52 -0.08 -27.03
CA VAL A 384 11.88 0.38 -27.35
C VAL A 384 12.69 0.62 -26.08
N ASP A 385 12.19 1.51 -25.21
CA ASP A 385 12.87 1.92 -23.98
C ASP A 385 12.53 1.03 -22.78
N PHE A 386 11.36 0.41 -22.79
CA PHE A 386 10.86 -0.55 -21.79
C PHE A 386 9.71 -1.37 -22.40
N ARG A 387 9.26 -2.43 -21.75
CA ARG A 387 7.97 -3.09 -22.02
C ARG A 387 7.02 -2.85 -20.86
N PHE A 388 5.72 -2.86 -21.10
CA PHE A 388 4.77 -2.93 -20.00
C PHE A 388 4.77 -4.33 -19.35
N ALA A 389 4.28 -4.39 -18.12
CA ALA A 389 3.94 -5.66 -17.48
C ALA A 389 2.77 -6.31 -18.24
N THR A 390 2.81 -7.63 -18.37
CA THR A 390 1.68 -8.43 -18.88
C THR A 390 0.55 -8.48 -17.84
N GLU A 391 -0.64 -8.90 -18.27
CA GLU A 391 -1.79 -8.99 -17.37
C GLU A 391 -1.55 -9.94 -16.18
N GLN A 392 -0.87 -11.07 -16.41
CA GLN A 392 -0.53 -12.01 -15.34
C GLN A 392 0.56 -11.46 -14.41
N GLU A 393 1.52 -10.70 -14.94
CA GLU A 393 2.53 -10.05 -14.12
C GLU A 393 1.92 -8.96 -13.23
N LEU A 394 0.98 -8.18 -13.77
CA LEU A 394 0.25 -7.18 -12.99
C LEU A 394 -0.63 -7.81 -11.90
N ASP A 395 -1.31 -8.94 -12.19
CA ASP A 395 -2.08 -9.68 -11.18
C ASP A 395 -1.18 -10.13 -10.03
N ALA A 396 -0.03 -10.71 -10.37
CA ALA A 396 0.94 -11.17 -9.38
C ALA A 396 1.53 -10.00 -8.58
N LEU A 397 1.90 -8.89 -9.22
CA LEU A 397 2.40 -7.68 -8.54
C LEU A 397 1.38 -7.13 -7.54
N VAL A 398 0.11 -7.00 -7.94
CA VAL A 398 -0.96 -6.53 -7.05
C VAL A 398 -1.19 -7.51 -5.91
N ALA A 399 -1.17 -8.82 -6.17
CA ALA A 399 -1.27 -9.84 -5.12
C ALA A 399 -0.13 -9.68 -4.09
N TYR A 400 1.11 -9.50 -4.55
CA TYR A 400 2.23 -9.28 -3.64
C TYR A 400 2.07 -7.98 -2.85
N MET A 401 1.82 -6.84 -3.50
CA MET A 401 1.69 -5.54 -2.83
C MET A 401 0.55 -5.51 -1.80
N LEU A 402 -0.61 -6.12 -2.10
CA LEU A 402 -1.74 -6.20 -1.16
C LEU A 402 -1.54 -7.26 -0.06
N SER A 403 -0.53 -8.13 -0.19
CA SER A 403 -0.15 -9.10 0.85
C SER A 403 0.88 -8.55 1.84
N LEU A 404 1.42 -7.35 1.61
CA LEU A 404 2.44 -6.75 2.47
C LEU A 404 1.83 -6.12 3.73
N GLY A 405 2.45 -6.42 4.88
CA GLY A 405 2.02 -5.89 6.16
C GLY A 405 0.71 -6.50 6.66
N ARG A 406 -0.02 -5.70 7.42
CA ARG A 406 -1.25 -6.06 8.14
C ARG A 406 -2.48 -6.08 7.22
N SER A 407 -3.43 -6.94 7.58
CA SER A 407 -4.72 -7.08 6.88
C SER A 407 -5.80 -6.12 7.37
N GLU A 408 -5.61 -5.47 8.52
CA GLU A 408 -6.56 -4.54 9.14
C GLU A 408 -5.80 -3.53 10.02
N ASP A 409 -6.43 -2.39 10.33
CA ASP A 409 -5.89 -1.41 11.28
C ASP A 409 -6.00 -1.96 12.71
N ILE A 410 -5.02 -1.62 13.54
CA ILE A 410 -4.99 -2.02 14.96
C ILE A 410 -6.10 -1.27 15.71
N VAL A 411 -6.93 -1.96 16.50
CA VAL A 411 -7.90 -1.26 17.36
C VAL A 411 -7.18 -0.67 18.57
N LEU A 412 -6.86 0.63 18.54
CA LEU A 412 -6.09 1.28 19.61
C LEU A 412 -6.81 1.19 20.97
N ALA A 413 -8.14 1.24 20.97
CA ALA A 413 -8.94 1.10 22.18
C ALA A 413 -8.67 -0.22 22.94
N ASP A 414 -8.31 -1.29 22.23
CA ASP A 414 -8.05 -2.62 22.79
C ASP A 414 -6.60 -2.78 23.29
N LEU A 415 -5.71 -1.85 22.95
CA LEU A 415 -4.32 -1.87 23.39
C LEU A 415 -4.14 -1.11 24.69
N THR A 416 -3.46 -1.71 25.66
CA THR A 416 -2.95 -1.00 26.85
C THR A 416 -1.45 -1.13 26.90
N PHE A 417 -0.73 -0.02 26.89
CA PHE A 417 0.74 -0.03 26.94
C PHE A 417 1.23 -0.15 28.39
N THR A 418 2.25 -0.98 28.60
CA THR A 418 2.84 -1.18 29.94
C THR A 418 3.60 0.07 30.42
N SER A 419 4.12 0.90 29.51
CA SER A 419 4.79 2.16 29.82
C SER A 419 3.77 3.29 29.97
N PRO A 420 3.73 3.99 31.12
CA PRO A 420 2.86 5.15 31.31
C PRO A 420 3.14 6.30 30.31
N LEU A 421 4.38 6.42 29.83
CA LEU A 421 4.74 7.44 28.84
C LEU A 421 4.09 7.14 27.48
N VAL A 422 4.18 5.89 27.05
CA VAL A 422 3.60 5.42 25.79
C VAL A 422 2.07 5.46 25.86
N GLU A 423 1.49 5.05 26.99
CA GLU A 423 0.05 5.16 27.22
C GLU A 423 -0.43 6.61 27.19
N ARG A 424 0.34 7.56 27.75
CA ARG A 424 0.04 8.99 27.62
C ARG A 424 0.10 9.47 26.18
N GLY A 425 1.07 8.98 25.40
CA GLY A 425 1.18 9.24 23.96
C GLY A 425 -0.06 8.80 23.19
N LYS A 426 -0.51 7.56 23.43
CA LYS A 426 -1.77 7.03 22.88
C LYS A 426 -2.95 7.93 23.23
N GLN A 427 -3.09 8.35 24.49
CA GLN A 427 -4.21 9.21 24.93
C GLN A 427 -4.22 10.58 24.24
N LEU A 428 -3.05 11.16 23.98
CA LEU A 428 -2.94 12.41 23.23
C LEU A 428 -3.34 12.19 21.76
N PHE A 429 -2.90 11.08 21.18
CA PHE A 429 -3.14 10.72 19.78
C PHE A 429 -4.61 10.39 19.49
N ASP A 430 -5.24 9.56 20.33
CA ASP A 430 -6.50 8.86 20.09
C ASP A 430 -7.75 9.73 20.31
N THR A 431 -7.77 10.87 19.64
CA THR A 431 -8.83 11.89 19.75
C THR A 431 -8.96 12.62 18.41
N LYS A 432 -10.17 13.07 18.08
CA LYS A 432 -10.52 13.63 16.77
C LYS A 432 -10.60 15.17 16.77
N GLU A 433 -10.93 15.75 17.91
CA GLU A 433 -11.25 17.17 18.07
C GLU A 433 -10.76 17.66 19.45
N ASN A 434 -10.36 18.93 19.51
CA ASN A 434 -9.98 19.56 20.77
C ASN A 434 -11.18 19.63 21.71
N PRO A 435 -11.04 19.27 23.01
CA PRO A 435 -12.07 19.58 24.00
C PRO A 435 -12.24 21.09 24.07
N VAL A 436 -13.45 21.54 24.41
CA VAL A 436 -13.77 22.97 24.51
C VAL A 436 -14.12 23.37 25.93
N ASP A 437 -13.82 24.61 26.29
CA ASP A 437 -14.21 25.20 27.57
C ASP A 437 -15.70 25.59 27.60
N GLY A 438 -16.14 26.17 28.72
CA GLY A 438 -17.53 26.64 28.88
C GLY A 438 -17.97 27.74 27.90
N ASN A 439 -17.02 28.36 27.18
CA ASN A 439 -17.26 29.38 26.15
C ASN A 439 -17.09 28.82 24.72
N GLY A 440 -16.87 27.51 24.57
CA GLY A 440 -16.66 26.86 23.28
C GLY A 440 -15.25 27.06 22.70
N GLN A 441 -14.28 27.54 23.48
CA GLN A 441 -12.89 27.72 23.02
C GLN A 441 -12.08 26.43 23.18
N PRO A 442 -11.22 26.07 22.21
CA PRO A 442 -10.36 24.88 22.31
C PRO A 442 -9.44 24.90 23.53
N ILE A 443 -9.37 23.78 24.24
CA ILE A 443 -8.43 23.55 25.34
C ILE A 443 -7.23 22.77 24.79
N PHE A 444 -6.15 23.50 24.52
CA PHE A 444 -4.92 22.93 24.00
C PHE A 444 -4.14 22.10 25.03
N GLY A 445 -3.26 21.21 24.54
CA GLY A 445 -2.41 20.35 25.36
C GLY A 445 -3.12 19.15 26.01
N GLN A 446 -4.41 18.93 25.73
CA GLN A 446 -5.10 17.71 26.19
C GLN A 446 -5.12 16.59 25.14
N THR A 447 -4.97 16.95 23.87
CA THR A 447 -5.07 16.09 22.68
C THR A 447 -4.17 16.63 21.57
N ALA A 448 -3.83 15.76 20.61
CA ALA A 448 -3.13 16.05 19.37
C ALA A 448 -4.02 15.91 18.11
N ASN A 449 -5.29 15.53 18.24
CA ASN A 449 -6.27 15.34 17.17
C ASN A 449 -5.91 14.33 16.05
N CYS A 450 -4.82 13.58 16.21
CA CYS A 450 -4.23 12.75 15.16
C CYS A 450 -5.20 11.69 14.63
N ASN A 451 -6.00 11.07 15.52
CA ASN A 451 -6.99 10.05 15.17
C ASN A 451 -8.05 10.56 14.18
N GLY A 452 -8.21 11.89 14.05
CA GLY A 452 -9.16 12.47 13.11
C GLY A 452 -8.85 12.15 11.64
N CYS A 453 -7.56 12.09 11.28
CA CYS A 453 -7.08 11.72 9.95
C CYS A 453 -6.43 10.33 9.93
N HIS A 454 -5.81 9.92 11.04
CA HIS A 454 -5.13 8.65 11.21
C HIS A 454 -5.87 7.75 12.20
N GLU A 455 -7.10 7.34 11.84
CA GLU A 455 -7.89 6.47 12.69
C GLU A 455 -7.08 5.24 13.05
N ASN A 456 -7.01 4.94 14.34
CA ASN A 456 -6.32 3.76 14.83
C ASN A 456 -4.82 3.73 14.45
N ALA A 457 -4.21 4.90 14.25
CA ALA A 457 -2.88 5.08 13.67
C ALA A 457 -2.73 4.53 12.23
N GLY A 458 -3.82 4.16 11.58
CA GLY A 458 -3.87 3.84 10.16
C GLY A 458 -3.90 5.09 9.29
N ALA A 459 -4.26 4.89 8.03
CA ALA A 459 -4.34 5.93 7.01
C ALA A 459 -5.76 6.50 6.81
N ASN A 460 -6.74 5.97 7.53
CA ASN A 460 -8.16 6.23 7.27
C ASN A 460 -8.72 7.32 8.19
N SER A 461 -9.62 8.14 7.66
CA SER A 461 -10.38 9.12 8.44
C SER A 461 -11.31 8.42 9.44
N SER A 462 -11.25 8.85 10.70
CA SER A 462 -12.19 8.38 11.75
C SER A 462 -13.67 8.60 11.45
N THR A 463 -13.98 9.46 10.47
CA THR A 463 -15.35 9.80 10.08
C THR A 463 -15.85 8.88 8.98
N THR A 464 -15.09 8.78 7.89
CA THR A 464 -15.51 8.15 6.63
C THR A 464 -15.00 6.72 6.52
N LYS A 465 -14.01 6.32 7.34
CA LYS A 465 -13.34 5.02 7.31
C LYS A 465 -12.61 4.75 5.98
N LYS A 466 -12.28 5.82 5.25
CA LYS A 466 -11.53 5.80 3.98
C LYS A 466 -10.31 6.69 4.07
N ASN A 467 -9.33 6.48 3.19
CA ASN A 467 -8.12 7.29 3.13
C ASN A 467 -8.47 8.67 2.57
N PRO A 468 -8.30 9.72 3.37
CA PRO A 468 -8.58 11.06 2.92
C PRO A 468 -7.39 11.69 2.20
N THR A 469 -7.71 12.57 1.26
CA THR A 469 -6.74 13.57 0.79
C THR A 469 -6.81 14.81 1.70
N ARG A 470 -5.65 15.34 2.13
CA ARG A 470 -5.55 16.48 3.04
C ARG A 470 -4.43 17.43 2.62
N ASP A 471 -4.67 18.72 2.82
CA ASP A 471 -3.64 19.74 2.75
C ASP A 471 -3.17 20.04 4.18
N SER A 472 -1.96 19.60 4.50
CA SER A 472 -1.33 19.86 5.79
C SER A 472 -0.40 21.07 5.78
N GLY A 473 -0.12 21.69 4.63
CA GLY A 473 0.82 22.80 4.49
C GLY A 473 2.29 22.41 4.62
N VAL A 474 2.68 21.17 4.29
CA VAL A 474 4.09 20.72 4.41
C VAL A 474 4.99 21.52 3.49
N GLU A 475 4.50 21.86 2.30
CA GLU A 475 5.15 22.70 1.31
C GLU A 475 5.37 24.15 1.78
N ASN A 476 4.68 24.58 2.84
CA ASN A 476 4.79 25.92 3.43
C ASN A 476 5.72 25.97 4.66
N MET A 477 6.43 24.88 4.96
CA MET A 477 7.51 24.93 5.95
C MET A 477 8.56 25.98 5.57
N ARG A 478 9.07 26.66 6.61
CA ARG A 478 10.00 27.79 6.46
C ARG A 478 11.22 27.47 5.60
N ASP A 479 11.86 26.35 5.92
CA ASP A 479 13.07 25.88 5.26
C ASP A 479 12.79 24.50 4.65
N GLN A 480 12.74 24.42 3.32
CA GLN A 480 12.56 23.16 2.58
C GLN A 480 13.93 22.60 2.18
N PRO A 481 14.40 21.47 2.74
CA PRO A 481 15.74 20.94 2.48
C PRO A 481 16.05 20.78 0.98
N ALA A 482 15.09 20.29 0.19
CA ALA A 482 15.27 20.11 -1.25
C ALA A 482 15.56 21.43 -1.98
N ARG A 483 14.89 22.52 -1.60
CA ARG A 483 15.10 23.85 -2.21
C ARG A 483 16.36 24.55 -1.70
N LEU A 484 16.81 24.25 -0.49
CA LEU A 484 18.11 24.71 0.00
C LEU A 484 19.28 24.04 -0.75
N VAL A 485 19.10 22.77 -1.12
CA VAL A 485 20.09 22.04 -1.94
C VAL A 485 20.02 22.46 -3.41
N ASP A 486 18.82 22.62 -3.95
CA ASP A 486 18.58 23.04 -5.33
C ASP A 486 17.36 23.96 -5.42
N ALA A 487 17.61 25.27 -5.51
CA ALA A 487 16.56 26.30 -5.54
C ALA A 487 15.62 26.20 -6.77
N SER A 488 16.01 25.45 -7.81
CA SER A 488 15.20 25.20 -9.00
C SER A 488 14.12 24.14 -8.81
N VAL A 489 14.13 23.42 -7.68
CA VAL A 489 13.10 22.43 -7.36
C VAL A 489 11.74 23.14 -7.22
N PRO A 490 10.72 22.74 -8.01
CA PRO A 490 9.37 23.26 -7.87
C PRO A 490 8.72 22.77 -6.56
N TYR A 491 7.77 23.53 -6.04
CA TYR A 491 6.93 23.07 -4.96
C TYR A 491 5.94 22.02 -5.46
N ASP A 492 5.86 20.91 -4.73
CA ASP A 492 4.86 19.87 -4.94
C ASP A 492 3.58 20.24 -4.19
N GLY A 493 2.54 20.58 -4.94
CA GLY A 493 1.21 20.84 -4.41
C GLY A 493 0.36 19.56 -4.36
N GLY A 494 0.91 18.37 -4.61
CA GLY A 494 0.15 17.14 -4.48
C GLY A 494 -0.87 16.95 -5.60
N PHE A 495 -2.13 16.73 -5.25
CA PHE A 495 -3.17 16.26 -6.16
C PHE A 495 -3.45 17.22 -7.33
N GLY A 496 -3.78 16.64 -8.48
CA GLY A 496 -4.32 17.36 -9.62
C GLY A 496 -3.25 17.74 -10.63
N LYS A 497 -3.67 18.06 -11.87
CA LYS A 497 -2.75 18.26 -13.00
C LYS A 497 -3.03 19.53 -13.80
N GLY A 498 -1.96 20.26 -14.12
CA GLY A 498 -1.99 21.46 -14.95
C GLY A 498 -2.65 22.69 -14.28
N GLU A 499 -2.77 23.78 -15.04
CA GLU A 499 -3.08 25.14 -14.53
C GLU A 499 -4.33 25.25 -13.65
N ARG A 500 -5.34 24.37 -13.82
CA ARG A 500 -6.56 24.39 -12.98
C ARG A 500 -6.27 24.05 -11.53
N TYR A 501 -5.31 23.15 -11.29
CA TYR A 501 -4.97 22.67 -9.96
C TYR A 501 -3.76 23.39 -9.38
N ALA A 502 -2.94 24.03 -10.22
CA ALA A 502 -1.78 24.79 -9.76
C ALA A 502 -2.21 25.89 -8.79
N ARG A 503 -1.58 25.93 -7.62
CA ARG A 503 -1.72 27.04 -6.68
C ARG A 503 -0.55 28.00 -6.77
N ILE A 504 -0.73 29.17 -6.16
CA ILE A 504 0.25 30.28 -6.12
C ILE A 504 0.59 30.71 -4.69
N ASP A 505 0.09 29.97 -3.71
CA ASP A 505 0.20 30.25 -2.27
C ASP A 505 1.11 29.24 -1.55
N CYS A 506 2.01 28.59 -2.29
CA CYS A 506 2.97 27.66 -1.72
C CYS A 506 4.23 28.37 -1.21
N GLY A 507 5.01 27.65 -0.40
CA GLY A 507 6.25 28.16 0.17
C GLY A 507 6.04 28.99 1.45
N PRO A 508 7.13 29.39 2.11
CA PRO A 508 7.09 29.93 3.46
C PRO A 508 6.40 31.30 3.56
N ASP A 509 6.38 32.06 2.48
CA ASP A 509 5.73 33.37 2.37
C ASP A 509 4.35 33.31 1.67
N TYR A 510 3.88 32.10 1.32
CA TYR A 510 2.60 31.87 0.64
C TYR A 510 2.45 32.64 -0.69
N ASP A 511 3.53 32.67 -1.48
CA ASP A 511 3.61 33.48 -2.70
C ASP A 511 4.26 32.75 -3.90
N GLN A 512 4.49 31.43 -3.78
CA GLN A 512 5.14 30.63 -4.81
C GLN A 512 4.15 29.72 -5.55
N PRO A 513 4.36 29.49 -6.85
CA PRO A 513 3.59 28.49 -7.59
C PRO A 513 3.95 27.06 -7.16
N CYS A 514 2.96 26.18 -7.17
CA CYS A 514 3.13 24.74 -6.95
C CYS A 514 2.25 23.91 -7.88
N ASN A 515 2.72 22.70 -8.16
CA ASN A 515 2.06 21.74 -9.02
C ASN A 515 1.07 20.90 -8.21
N GLY A 516 -0.23 21.15 -8.36
CA GLY A 516 -1.29 20.47 -7.61
C GLY A 516 -1.99 21.41 -6.61
N ASP A 517 -3.10 20.94 -6.02
CA ASP A 517 -4.09 21.72 -5.27
C ASP A 517 -3.93 21.72 -3.74
N GLY A 518 -2.81 21.20 -3.26
CA GLY A 518 -2.39 21.02 -1.86
C GLY A 518 -2.68 19.67 -1.26
N ARG A 519 -3.46 18.82 -1.91
CA ARG A 519 -4.00 17.63 -1.27
C ARG A 519 -3.09 16.42 -1.46
N PHE A 520 -2.80 15.73 -0.36
CA PHE A 520 -2.02 14.50 -0.31
C PHE A 520 -2.79 13.39 0.39
N ASN A 521 -2.59 12.14 -0.03
CA ASN A 521 -3.09 10.96 0.66
C ASN A 521 -2.49 10.88 2.06
N THR A 522 -3.28 10.41 3.01
CA THR A 522 -2.82 10.22 4.39
C THR A 522 -2.04 8.90 4.49
N PRO A 523 -0.79 8.89 4.99
CA PRO A 523 -0.03 7.65 5.16
C PRO A 523 -0.46 6.88 6.42
N SER A 524 -0.19 5.57 6.45
CA SER A 524 -0.31 4.77 7.67
C SER A 524 0.80 5.16 8.66
N LEU A 525 0.49 5.23 9.95
CA LEU A 525 1.47 5.56 11.00
C LEU A 525 1.93 4.35 11.81
N VAL A 526 1.30 3.18 11.63
CA VAL A 526 1.72 1.95 12.31
C VAL A 526 3.15 1.56 11.92
N GLU A 527 3.50 1.71 10.64
CA GLU A 527 4.80 1.34 10.06
C GLU A 527 5.75 2.55 9.87
N ALA A 528 5.39 3.73 10.37
CA ALA A 528 6.04 4.95 9.90
C ALA A 528 7.41 5.23 10.55
N ALA A 529 7.63 4.81 11.80
CA ALA A 529 8.75 5.27 12.62
C ALA A 529 10.14 4.87 12.10
N ASP A 530 10.28 3.80 11.31
CA ASP A 530 11.50 3.38 10.62
C ASP A 530 11.52 3.70 9.11
N THR A 531 10.57 4.51 8.63
CA THR A 531 10.49 4.95 7.23
C THR A 531 10.95 6.38 7.00
N ALA A 532 11.67 6.93 7.98
CA ALA A 532 12.26 8.26 7.90
C ALA A 532 13.16 8.41 6.66
N PRO A 533 13.29 9.62 6.08
CA PRO A 533 12.70 10.89 6.51
C PRO A 533 11.19 11.00 6.21
N PHE A 534 10.53 12.04 6.71
CA PHE A 534 9.06 12.14 6.72
C PHE A 534 8.48 13.17 5.75
N PHE A 535 7.20 12.97 5.48
CA PHE A 535 6.36 13.68 4.50
C PHE A 535 6.71 13.35 3.04
N HIS A 536 5.90 13.88 2.12
CA HIS A 536 6.04 13.64 0.68
C HIS A 536 7.38 14.13 0.10
N ASN A 537 8.11 14.96 0.83
CA ASN A 537 9.33 15.65 0.38
C ASN A 537 10.52 15.47 1.34
N ASN A 538 10.45 14.53 2.30
CA ASN A 538 11.53 14.24 3.25
C ASN A 538 12.03 15.46 4.04
N SER A 539 11.12 16.36 4.43
CA SER A 539 11.48 17.64 5.06
C SER A 539 11.96 17.53 6.51
N VAL A 540 11.68 16.43 7.21
CA VAL A 540 12.18 16.19 8.59
C VAL A 540 12.69 14.77 8.75
N SER A 541 13.65 14.55 9.65
CA SER A 541 14.45 13.31 9.70
C SER A 541 14.03 12.34 10.81
N THR A 542 13.20 12.75 11.76
CA THR A 542 12.79 11.91 12.90
C THR A 542 11.28 11.97 13.12
N ILE A 543 10.72 10.91 13.71
CA ILE A 543 9.29 10.86 14.03
C ILE A 543 8.92 11.92 15.07
N GLU A 544 9.84 12.28 15.96
CA GLU A 544 9.69 13.41 16.90
C GLU A 544 9.51 14.74 16.16
N GLU A 545 10.33 15.01 15.13
CA GLU A 545 10.19 16.20 14.30
C GLU A 545 8.91 16.17 13.47
N ALA A 546 8.50 15.01 12.96
CA ALA A 546 7.24 14.85 12.24
C ALA A 546 6.02 15.12 13.14
N VAL A 547 6.04 14.68 14.40
CA VAL A 547 5.01 15.05 15.39
C VAL A 547 5.10 16.53 15.74
N ALA A 548 6.31 17.07 15.93
CA ALA A 548 6.51 18.47 16.27
C ALA A 548 6.00 19.42 15.16
N TYR A 549 6.10 19.01 13.90
CA TYR A 549 5.64 19.78 12.73
C TYR A 549 4.17 20.23 12.85
N TYR A 550 3.30 19.40 13.42
CA TYR A 550 1.88 19.76 13.60
C TYR A 550 1.67 20.95 14.55
N ASN A 551 2.67 21.33 15.36
CA ASN A 551 2.61 22.55 16.18
C ASN A 551 2.92 23.84 15.41
N THR A 552 3.42 23.73 14.18
CA THR A 552 3.91 24.88 13.40
C THR A 552 2.76 25.66 12.76
N ASP A 553 3.04 26.92 12.41
CA ASP A 553 2.10 27.76 11.65
C ASP A 553 1.79 27.16 10.28
N ALA A 554 2.75 26.46 9.65
CA ALA A 554 2.55 25.80 8.37
C ALA A 554 1.37 24.82 8.41
N PHE A 555 1.26 24.01 9.48
CA PHE A 555 0.08 23.18 9.70
C PHE A 555 -1.12 23.96 10.25
N ASN A 556 -0.93 24.75 11.30
CA ASN A 556 -2.03 25.40 12.03
C ASN A 556 -2.75 26.51 11.26
N LEU A 557 -2.19 26.97 10.14
CA LEU A 557 -2.82 27.87 9.16
C LEU A 557 -3.31 27.14 7.90
N SER A 558 -2.99 25.85 7.74
CA SER A 558 -3.45 25.03 6.61
C SER A 558 -4.93 24.62 6.74
N PRO A 559 -5.59 24.24 5.64
CA PRO A 559 -6.92 23.64 5.68
C PRO A 559 -7.02 22.39 6.58
N GLY A 560 -5.95 21.59 6.67
CA GLY A 560 -5.90 20.37 7.48
C GLY A 560 -6.02 20.60 8.99
N SER A 561 -5.87 21.85 9.45
CA SER A 561 -6.13 22.23 10.85
C SER A 561 -7.61 22.33 11.22
N LEU A 562 -8.52 22.03 10.28
CA LEU A 562 -9.97 22.05 10.46
C LEU A 562 -10.62 20.68 10.15
N THR A 563 -11.80 20.44 10.71
CA THR A 563 -12.70 19.39 10.18
C THR A 563 -13.38 19.85 8.90
N SER A 564 -13.96 18.92 8.13
CA SER A 564 -14.89 19.22 7.03
C SER A 564 -16.04 20.16 7.44
N SER A 565 -16.43 20.14 8.72
CA SER A 565 -17.45 21.01 9.30
C SER A 565 -16.90 22.32 9.89
N GLY A 566 -15.63 22.66 9.63
CA GLY A 566 -14.96 23.88 10.10
C GLY A 566 -14.60 23.91 11.59
N LYS A 567 -14.64 22.78 12.31
CA LYS A 567 -14.23 22.74 13.72
C LYS A 567 -12.70 22.77 13.83
N ASN A 568 -12.22 23.40 14.90
CA ASN A 568 -10.80 23.54 15.18
C ASN A 568 -10.15 22.18 15.53
N ARG A 569 -9.08 21.84 14.80
CA ARG A 569 -8.15 20.73 15.05
C ARG A 569 -6.70 21.20 15.16
N GLN A 570 -6.49 22.49 15.42
CA GLN A 570 -5.15 23.03 15.62
C GLN A 570 -4.44 22.25 16.73
N VAL A 571 -3.17 21.96 16.50
CA VAL A 571 -2.35 21.16 17.39
C VAL A 571 -1.42 22.08 18.17
N LYS A 572 -1.42 21.88 19.48
CA LYS A 572 -0.53 22.59 20.40
C LYS A 572 -0.16 21.67 21.54
N LEU A 573 0.98 21.03 21.36
CA LEU A 573 1.66 20.11 22.25
C LEU A 573 2.92 20.77 22.79
N ASP A 574 3.24 20.54 24.06
CA ASP A 574 4.58 20.83 24.57
C ASP A 574 5.59 19.74 24.16
N SER A 575 6.89 20.01 24.35
CA SER A 575 7.95 19.08 23.94
C SER A 575 7.86 17.71 24.61
N SER A 576 7.37 17.62 25.85
CA SER A 576 7.20 16.34 26.54
C SER A 576 6.05 15.52 25.95
N GLN A 577 5.00 16.20 25.48
CA GLN A 577 3.87 15.59 24.80
C GLN A 577 4.25 15.10 23.39
N VAL A 578 5.06 15.86 22.66
CA VAL A 578 5.66 15.42 21.39
C VAL A 578 6.43 14.11 21.58
N VAL A 579 7.30 14.05 22.59
CA VAL A 579 8.05 12.82 22.92
C VAL A 579 7.12 11.66 23.27
N ALA A 580 6.04 11.90 24.03
CA ALA A 580 5.08 10.86 24.39
C ALA A 580 4.38 10.28 23.14
N VAL A 581 3.91 11.13 22.22
CA VAL A 581 3.26 10.70 20.97
C VAL A 581 4.26 9.98 20.05
N ALA A 582 5.47 10.50 19.89
CA ALA A 582 6.52 9.84 19.12
C ALA A 582 6.86 8.46 19.69
N MET A 583 6.93 8.32 21.01
CA MET A 583 7.17 7.03 21.66
C MET A 583 6.02 6.04 21.47
N PHE A 584 4.78 6.53 21.43
CA PHE A 584 3.62 5.72 21.04
C PHE A 584 3.76 5.18 19.62
N LEU A 585 4.08 6.03 18.63
CA LEU A 585 4.27 5.60 17.24
C LEU A 585 5.43 4.62 17.06
N ARG A 586 6.57 4.88 17.72
CA ARG A 586 7.72 3.94 17.76
C ARG A 586 7.31 2.59 18.34
N THR A 587 6.49 2.56 19.39
CA THR A 587 6.04 1.31 19.99
C THR A 587 5.12 0.52 19.04
N LEU A 588 4.22 1.19 18.32
CA LEU A 588 3.39 0.53 17.30
C LEU A 588 4.22 -0.09 16.19
N ASN A 589 5.21 0.63 15.68
CA ASN A 589 6.08 0.14 14.62
C ASN A 589 6.93 -1.04 15.08
N ALA A 590 7.47 -1.00 16.30
CA ALA A 590 8.20 -2.13 16.87
C ALA A 590 7.32 -3.40 17.01
N LEU A 591 6.03 -3.23 17.33
CA LEU A 591 5.08 -4.35 17.38
C LEU A 591 4.81 -4.93 15.98
N GLU A 592 4.69 -4.09 14.95
CA GLU A 592 4.51 -4.54 13.57
C GLU A 592 5.76 -5.23 13.02
N ASN A 593 6.95 -4.71 13.30
CA ASN A 593 8.23 -5.33 12.93
C ASN A 593 8.38 -6.71 13.58
N ILE A 594 8.00 -6.86 14.86
CA ILE A 594 7.94 -8.16 15.54
C ILE A 594 6.99 -9.13 14.81
N ARG A 595 5.80 -8.67 14.42
CA ARG A 595 4.81 -9.48 13.71
C ARG A 595 5.34 -9.95 12.36
N SER A 596 5.88 -9.03 11.55
CA SER A 596 6.45 -9.29 10.24
C SER A 596 7.67 -10.23 10.31
N SER A 597 8.59 -9.98 11.23
CA SER A 597 9.74 -10.85 11.50
C SER A 597 9.31 -12.27 11.91
N ASN A 598 8.32 -12.40 12.80
CA ASN A 598 7.79 -13.71 13.21
C ASN A 598 7.15 -14.48 12.06
N HIS A 599 6.47 -13.79 11.13
CA HIS A 599 5.91 -14.40 9.91
C HIS A 599 7.02 -14.99 9.04
N MET A 600 8.09 -14.23 8.80
CA MET A 600 9.22 -14.67 7.99
C MET A 600 10.00 -15.83 8.64
N ASP A 601 10.21 -15.81 9.96
CA ASP A 601 10.81 -16.93 10.68
C ASP A 601 10.01 -18.23 10.51
N ARG A 602 8.68 -18.16 10.64
CA ARG A 602 7.80 -19.32 10.46
C ARG A 602 7.83 -19.81 9.01
N GLN A 603 7.86 -18.89 8.05
CA GLN A 603 8.04 -19.22 6.63
C GLN A 603 9.36 -19.96 6.40
N ALA A 604 10.47 -19.46 6.92
CA ALA A 604 11.79 -20.06 6.75
C ALA A 604 11.88 -21.51 7.27
N MET A 605 11.16 -21.85 8.35
CA MET A 605 11.10 -23.23 8.86
C MET A 605 10.48 -24.21 7.85
N SER A 606 9.61 -23.74 6.96
CA SER A 606 8.98 -24.54 5.91
C SER A 606 9.86 -24.74 4.68
N LEU A 607 10.91 -23.93 4.50
CA LEU A 607 11.74 -23.86 3.29
C LEU A 607 13.01 -24.73 3.36
N SER A 608 13.53 -25.04 2.18
CA SER A 608 14.88 -25.59 1.96
C SER A 608 15.98 -24.60 2.39
N ASP A 609 17.17 -25.13 2.72
CA ASP A 609 18.24 -24.36 3.40
C ASP A 609 18.61 -23.05 2.70
N ARG A 610 18.88 -23.05 1.38
CA ARG A 610 19.25 -21.83 0.65
C ARG A 610 18.15 -20.77 0.67
N ARG A 611 16.89 -21.17 0.43
CA ARG A 611 15.76 -20.23 0.40
C ARG A 611 15.43 -19.73 1.80
N ALA A 612 15.58 -20.57 2.81
CA ALA A 612 15.41 -20.20 4.20
C ALA A 612 16.43 -19.14 4.63
N GLU A 613 17.70 -19.23 4.24
CA GLU A 613 18.73 -18.24 4.60
C GLU A 613 18.35 -16.80 4.19
N ASP A 614 17.86 -16.61 2.96
CA ASP A 614 17.44 -15.29 2.48
C ASP A 614 16.23 -14.76 3.27
N ILE A 615 15.27 -15.62 3.60
CA ILE A 615 14.11 -15.24 4.43
C ILE A 615 14.52 -14.91 5.86
N ILE A 616 15.44 -15.68 6.46
CA ILE A 616 15.91 -15.42 7.83
C ILE A 616 16.67 -14.09 7.90
N ARG A 617 17.42 -13.71 6.85
CA ARG A 617 18.09 -12.41 6.81
C ARG A 617 17.09 -11.24 6.77
N MET A 618 15.98 -11.38 6.04
CA MET A 618 14.91 -10.39 6.08
C MET A 618 14.23 -10.36 7.45
N ALA A 619 13.93 -11.52 8.07
CA ALA A 619 13.40 -11.58 9.43
C ALA A 619 14.32 -10.89 10.45
N ALA A 620 15.62 -11.09 10.31
CA ALA A 620 16.63 -10.43 11.14
C ALA A 620 16.67 -8.91 10.93
N ALA A 621 16.46 -8.43 9.70
CA ALA A 621 16.36 -7.00 9.42
C ALA A 621 15.16 -6.38 10.14
N ASP A 622 13.97 -6.97 10.07
CA ASP A 622 12.79 -6.51 10.82
C ASP A 622 13.02 -6.54 12.35
N THR A 623 13.73 -7.56 12.87
CA THR A 623 14.10 -7.60 14.29
C THR A 623 15.08 -6.47 14.65
N GLU A 624 16.01 -6.14 13.76
CA GLU A 624 16.95 -5.02 13.91
C GLU A 624 16.20 -3.67 13.87
N ASP A 625 15.25 -3.51 12.95
CA ASP A 625 14.41 -2.31 12.86
C ASP A 625 13.57 -2.12 14.13
N ALA A 626 12.99 -3.19 14.69
CA ALA A 626 12.31 -3.12 15.98
C ALA A 626 13.23 -2.63 17.11
N ILE A 627 14.52 -2.99 17.08
CA ILE A 627 15.52 -2.51 18.05
C ILE A 627 15.85 -1.04 17.78
N GLU A 628 16.09 -0.66 16.52
CA GLU A 628 16.43 0.71 16.11
C GLU A 628 15.30 1.68 16.49
N VAL A 629 14.06 1.37 16.12
CA VAL A 629 12.88 2.18 16.45
C VAL A 629 12.73 2.45 17.94
N LEU A 630 13.00 1.45 18.79
CA LEU A 630 12.93 1.55 20.25
C LEU A 630 14.15 2.24 20.89
N THR A 631 15.24 2.45 20.14
CA THR A 631 16.51 3.00 20.65
C THR A 631 16.93 4.34 20.06
N GLU A 632 16.36 4.74 18.92
CA GLU A 632 16.62 6.04 18.30
C GLU A 632 16.04 7.22 19.10
N GLY A 633 14.96 6.98 19.85
CA GLY A 633 14.44 7.99 20.78
C GLY A 633 15.39 8.21 21.95
N THR A 634 15.43 9.44 22.49
CA THR A 634 16.28 9.79 23.65
C THR A 634 15.95 8.98 24.91
N LEU A 635 14.71 8.50 25.04
CA LEU A 635 14.23 7.76 26.20
C LEU A 635 14.06 6.28 25.85
N ILE A 636 14.71 5.42 26.63
CA ILE A 636 14.55 3.96 26.51
C ILE A 636 13.52 3.49 27.53
N VAL A 637 12.30 3.20 27.08
CA VAL A 637 11.17 2.83 27.95
C VAL A 637 10.91 1.33 28.07
N TYR A 638 11.55 0.51 27.23
CA TYR A 638 11.35 -0.95 27.18
C TYR A 638 12.68 -1.74 27.20
N SER A 639 13.46 -1.61 28.27
CA SER A 639 14.75 -2.32 28.41
C SER A 639 14.62 -3.85 28.29
N ASP A 640 13.56 -4.42 28.85
CA ASP A 640 13.32 -5.87 28.81
C ASP A 640 12.97 -6.35 27.40
N ALA A 641 12.16 -5.59 26.67
CA ALA A 641 11.84 -5.89 25.28
C ALA A 641 13.11 -5.87 24.41
N LEU A 642 13.97 -4.86 24.60
CA LEU A 642 15.26 -4.75 23.90
C LEU A 642 16.18 -5.94 24.19
N ASP A 643 16.27 -6.40 25.44
CA ASP A 643 17.07 -7.59 25.78
C ASP A 643 16.54 -8.85 25.06
N TYR A 644 15.22 -9.03 25.00
CA TYR A 644 14.62 -10.13 24.26
C TYR A 644 14.86 -10.04 22.74
N LEU A 645 14.67 -8.86 22.14
CA LEU A 645 14.90 -8.63 20.71
C LEU A 645 16.37 -8.87 20.33
N ASN A 646 17.32 -8.35 21.12
CA ASN A 646 18.75 -8.58 20.89
C ASN A 646 19.12 -10.07 20.96
N LYS A 647 18.47 -10.84 21.83
CA LYS A 647 18.67 -12.30 21.90
C LYS A 647 18.02 -13.01 20.70
N ALA A 648 16.85 -12.56 20.25
CA ALA A 648 16.19 -13.09 19.06
C ALA A 648 17.05 -12.86 17.80
N LEU A 649 17.51 -11.64 17.58
CA LEU A 649 18.38 -11.25 16.46
C LEU A 649 19.63 -12.14 16.38
N LYS A 650 20.29 -12.39 17.52
CA LYS A 650 21.45 -13.29 17.58
C LYS A 650 21.11 -14.72 17.16
N LEU A 651 19.92 -15.21 17.48
CA LEU A 651 19.48 -16.56 17.09
C LEU A 651 19.16 -16.63 15.60
N GLU A 652 18.54 -15.60 15.02
CA GLU A 652 18.28 -15.49 13.58
C GLU A 652 19.59 -15.43 12.79
N GLN A 653 20.52 -14.58 13.20
CA GLN A 653 21.87 -14.49 12.62
C GLN A 653 22.61 -15.84 12.69
N GLN A 654 22.47 -16.58 13.80
CA GLN A 654 23.01 -17.94 13.90
C GLN A 654 22.29 -18.93 12.98
N ALA A 655 20.97 -18.83 12.83
CA ALA A 655 20.18 -19.69 11.95
C ALA A 655 20.53 -19.46 10.47
N ALA A 656 20.82 -18.21 10.08
CA ALA A 656 21.25 -17.83 8.73
C ALA A 656 22.69 -18.25 8.37
N SER A 657 23.47 -18.81 9.31
CA SER A 657 24.89 -19.18 9.11
C SER A 657 25.13 -20.56 8.47
N GLY A 658 24.17 -21.10 7.72
CA GLY A 658 24.30 -22.41 7.04
C GLY A 658 24.12 -23.61 7.98
N ARG A 659 23.23 -23.50 8.98
CA ARG A 659 22.89 -24.60 9.89
C ARG A 659 21.99 -25.62 9.21
N GLY A 660 22.15 -26.90 9.53
CA GLY A 660 21.20 -27.93 9.09
C GLY A 660 19.78 -27.65 9.63
N ARG A 661 18.76 -27.93 8.80
CA ARG A 661 17.33 -27.64 9.05
C ARG A 661 16.86 -27.81 10.50
N GLY A 662 17.11 -28.95 11.14
CA GLY A 662 16.65 -29.18 12.51
C GLY A 662 17.24 -28.22 13.56
N GLN A 663 18.50 -27.82 13.41
CA GLN A 663 19.13 -26.82 14.29
C GLN A 663 18.62 -25.41 13.98
N ARG A 664 18.51 -25.08 12.69
CA ARG A 664 17.95 -23.81 12.21
C ARG A 664 16.55 -23.59 12.77
N ASP A 665 15.63 -24.55 12.57
CA ASP A 665 14.24 -24.43 12.99
C ASP A 665 14.10 -24.30 14.52
N LEU A 666 14.98 -24.95 15.30
CA LEU A 666 15.05 -24.78 16.76
C LEU A 666 15.48 -23.36 17.17
N LEU A 667 16.45 -22.76 16.46
CA LEU A 667 16.90 -21.39 16.71
C LEU A 667 15.79 -20.39 16.39
N LEU A 668 15.15 -20.54 15.24
CA LEU A 668 14.04 -19.67 14.81
C LEU A 668 12.84 -19.80 15.78
N THR A 669 12.50 -21.01 16.23
CA THR A 669 11.43 -21.20 17.22
C THR A 669 11.72 -20.42 18.52
N LYS A 670 12.98 -20.40 18.96
CA LYS A 670 13.40 -19.62 20.14
C LYS A 670 13.41 -18.12 19.87
N ALA A 671 13.80 -17.69 18.67
CA ALA A 671 13.75 -16.28 18.26
C ALA A 671 12.31 -15.75 18.31
N VAL A 672 11.36 -16.47 17.70
CA VAL A 672 9.92 -16.16 17.77
C VAL A 672 9.46 -16.05 19.23
N GLN A 673 9.77 -17.02 20.09
CA GLN A 673 9.39 -16.97 21.51
C GLN A 673 9.95 -15.75 22.26
N LEU A 674 11.14 -15.28 21.91
CA LEU A 674 11.73 -14.08 22.51
C LEU A 674 11.05 -12.81 21.99
N LYS A 675 10.77 -12.74 20.69
CA LYS A 675 10.00 -11.64 20.09
C LYS A 675 8.60 -11.52 20.68
N GLU A 676 7.90 -12.63 20.92
CA GLU A 676 6.60 -12.61 21.61
C GLU A 676 6.72 -12.13 23.07
N LYS A 677 7.81 -12.43 23.77
CA LYS A 677 8.07 -11.85 25.10
C LYS A 677 8.36 -10.35 25.04
N ALA A 678 9.05 -9.89 24.00
CA ALA A 678 9.28 -8.46 23.78
C ALA A 678 7.96 -7.72 23.57
N ARG A 679 7.07 -8.28 22.75
CA ARG A 679 5.70 -7.79 22.55
C ARG A 679 4.93 -7.73 23.88
N ASP A 680 4.91 -8.83 24.64
CA ASP A 680 4.23 -8.89 25.95
C ASP A 680 4.82 -7.93 27.00
N ALA A 681 6.07 -7.51 26.83
CA ALA A 681 6.69 -6.48 27.67
C ALA A 681 6.21 -5.06 27.31
N MET A 682 5.72 -4.83 26.09
CA MET A 682 5.26 -3.53 25.60
C MET A 682 3.74 -3.31 25.78
N VAL A 683 2.93 -4.37 25.62
CA VAL A 683 1.46 -4.29 25.65
C VAL A 683 0.82 -5.36 26.55
N ILE A 684 -0.29 -5.01 27.20
CA ILE A 684 -1.10 -5.89 28.05
C ILE A 684 -2.35 -6.34 27.27
N GLY A 685 -2.68 -7.64 27.32
CA GLY A 685 -4.00 -8.14 26.93
C GLY A 685 -4.21 -8.41 25.44
N TRP A 686 -3.26 -8.06 24.57
CA TRP A 686 -3.35 -8.36 23.14
C TRP A 686 -3.04 -9.84 22.88
N ARG A 687 -4.05 -10.60 22.44
CA ARG A 687 -3.86 -11.93 21.83
C ARG A 687 -4.19 -11.80 20.36
N ASP A 688 -3.18 -11.89 19.51
CA ASP A 688 -3.38 -12.07 18.07
C ASP A 688 -4.20 -13.36 17.84
N GLU A 689 -5.42 -13.22 17.31
CA GLU A 689 -6.34 -14.34 17.06
C GLU A 689 -5.81 -15.30 15.99
N SER A 690 -4.73 -14.95 15.27
CA SER A 690 -4.05 -15.86 14.34
C SER A 690 -3.21 -16.95 15.03
N TYR A 691 -3.08 -16.92 16.36
CA TYR A 691 -2.31 -17.90 17.11
C TYR A 691 -3.04 -19.25 17.23
N THR A 692 -2.63 -20.23 16.41
CA THR A 692 -2.82 -21.65 16.72
C THR A 692 -1.60 -22.17 17.49
N PRO A 693 -1.75 -22.63 18.74
CA PRO A 693 -0.65 -23.25 19.46
C PRO A 693 -0.20 -24.52 18.72
N VAL A 694 1.12 -24.67 18.53
CA VAL A 694 1.70 -25.93 18.06
C VAL A 694 1.35 -27.03 19.09
N PRO A 695 0.65 -28.12 18.73
CA PRO A 695 0.39 -29.20 19.66
C PRO A 695 1.71 -29.92 19.96
N GLY A 696 2.17 -29.91 21.21
CA GLY A 696 3.34 -30.72 21.56
C GLY A 696 4.03 -30.51 22.90
N PHE A 697 3.82 -29.42 23.63
CA PHE A 697 4.49 -29.24 24.93
C PHE A 697 3.58 -28.62 26.00
N PRO A 698 3.58 -29.17 27.23
CA PRO A 698 2.74 -28.68 28.31
C PRO A 698 3.22 -27.29 28.78
N PRO A 699 2.31 -26.40 29.21
CA PRO A 699 2.68 -25.10 29.75
C PRO A 699 3.58 -25.29 30.98
N GLY A 700 4.73 -24.61 30.96
CA GLY A 700 5.63 -24.55 32.10
C GLY A 700 4.88 -24.07 33.33
N LYS A 701 4.94 -24.85 34.41
CA LYS A 701 4.27 -24.56 35.69
C LYS A 701 4.67 -23.16 36.19
N GLY A 702 3.78 -22.19 36.02
CA GLY A 702 3.86 -20.93 36.75
C GLY A 702 3.80 -21.22 38.24
N ARG A 703 4.79 -20.74 38.99
CA ARG A 703 4.76 -20.74 40.46
C ARG A 703 3.55 -19.92 40.90
N LYS A 704 2.52 -20.60 41.40
CA LYS A 704 1.42 -19.97 42.15
C LYS A 704 2.00 -19.39 43.44
N SER A 705 2.01 -18.06 43.56
CA SER A 705 2.10 -17.40 44.85
C SER A 705 0.81 -17.66 45.62
N HIS A 706 0.92 -18.35 46.75
CA HIS A 706 -0.19 -18.53 47.69
C HIS A 706 -0.47 -17.21 48.40
N PHE A 707 -1.63 -16.62 48.16
CA PHE A 707 -2.32 -15.79 49.15
C PHE A 707 -3.65 -16.45 49.48
N LYS A 708 -3.80 -16.87 50.74
CA LYS A 708 -5.02 -17.45 51.31
C LYS A 708 -6.02 -16.32 51.55
N GLU A 709 -7.19 -16.42 50.94
CA GLU A 709 -8.39 -15.74 51.41
C GLU A 709 -8.94 -16.48 52.65
N ASN A 710 -9.13 -15.75 53.75
CA ASN A 710 -10.07 -16.13 54.80
C ASN A 710 -11.24 -15.17 54.71
N GLY A 711 -12.41 -15.70 54.40
CA GLY A 711 -13.66 -14.95 54.37
C GLY A 711 -14.14 -14.53 55.75
N ARG A 712 -15.01 -13.50 55.76
CA ARG A 712 -16.15 -13.33 56.67
C ARG A 712 -17.04 -12.18 56.20
N ASP A 713 -18.30 -12.55 55.99
CA ASP A 713 -19.54 -11.84 56.30
C ASP A 713 -19.73 -10.37 55.94
N ALA A 714 -20.68 -10.16 55.03
CA ALA A 714 -21.39 -8.91 54.85
C ALA A 714 -22.36 -8.67 56.03
N MET A 715 -22.19 -7.54 56.71
CA MET A 715 -23.26 -6.89 57.48
C MET A 715 -23.28 -5.40 57.19
N VAL A 716 -24.49 -4.94 56.89
CA VAL A 716 -24.95 -3.56 56.75
C VAL A 716 -24.69 -2.77 58.05
N PHE A 717 -24.24 -1.52 57.95
CA PHE A 717 -24.77 -0.32 58.62
C PHE A 717 -23.78 0.86 58.59
N GLY A 718 -24.29 2.05 58.31
CA GLY A 718 -23.79 3.29 58.94
C GLY A 718 -23.02 4.25 58.05
N ARG A 719 -23.73 5.26 57.53
CA ARG A 719 -23.15 6.57 57.22
C ARG A 719 -22.38 7.08 58.43
N ARG A 720 -21.10 7.42 58.26
CA ARG A 720 -20.42 8.42 59.08
C ARG A 720 -19.56 9.30 58.19
N GLU A 721 -19.78 10.59 58.38
CA GLU A 721 -19.05 11.72 57.81
C GLU A 721 -17.55 11.61 58.12
N VAL A 722 -16.72 11.99 57.15
CA VAL A 722 -15.29 12.26 57.36
C VAL A 722 -15.08 13.76 57.14
N PRO A 723 -14.43 14.47 58.08
CA PRO A 723 -14.33 15.92 58.08
C PRO A 723 -13.30 16.44 57.08
N SER A 724 -13.63 17.61 56.53
CA SER A 724 -12.77 18.47 55.72
C SER A 724 -11.57 18.97 56.54
N ILE A 725 -10.37 18.82 55.99
CA ILE A 725 -9.15 19.47 56.49
C ILE A 725 -8.86 20.68 55.57
N PRO A 726 -8.69 21.90 56.12
CA PRO A 726 -8.46 23.10 55.33
C PRO A 726 -6.99 23.27 54.92
N VAL A 727 -6.77 23.66 53.67
CA VAL A 727 -5.48 24.12 53.14
C VAL A 727 -5.28 25.60 53.53
N PRO A 728 -4.14 26.02 54.11
CA PRO A 728 -3.88 27.42 54.42
C PRO A 728 -3.48 28.21 53.17
N GLY A 729 -4.12 29.37 52.99
CA GLY A 729 -3.86 30.31 51.89
C GLY A 729 -2.55 31.09 52.03
N PHE A 730 -1.97 31.43 50.88
CA PHE A 730 -0.90 32.42 50.72
C PHE A 730 -1.49 33.75 50.21
N PRO A 731 -1.06 34.92 50.73
CA PRO A 731 -1.55 36.23 50.32
C PRO A 731 -0.82 36.78 49.06
N PRO A 732 -1.37 37.82 48.39
CA PRO A 732 -0.95 38.24 47.06
C PRO A 732 0.22 39.24 47.10
N GLY A 733 1.25 38.98 46.28
CA GLY A 733 2.34 39.92 46.00
C GLY A 733 2.26 40.47 44.58
N LYS A 734 2.08 41.79 44.47
CA LYS A 734 2.28 42.59 43.24
C LYS A 734 3.78 42.74 42.91
N TRP A 735 4.06 43.41 41.78
CA TRP A 735 5.35 43.89 41.22
C TRP A 735 5.98 42.96 40.17
N GLN A 736 6.51 43.38 39.03
CA GLN A 736 6.42 44.57 38.17
C GLN A 736 7.16 44.20 36.86
N LYS A 737 6.87 44.89 35.75
CA LYS A 737 7.58 44.82 34.46
C LYS A 737 9.09 45.07 34.59
N SER A 738 9.93 44.36 33.81
CA SER A 738 10.91 44.97 32.87
C SER A 738 11.76 43.91 32.15
N HIS A 739 11.97 44.21 30.85
CA HIS A 739 12.86 43.63 29.84
C HIS A 739 12.50 42.29 29.21
#